data_AF-A0A6Q2YHK1-F1
#
_entry.id   AF-A0A6Q2YHK1-F1
#
_cell.length_a   1.000
_cell.length_b   1.000
_cell.length_c   1.000
_cell.angle_alpha   90.00
_cell.angle_beta   90.00
_cell.angle_gamma   90.00
#
_symmetry.space_group_name_H-M   'P 1'
#
loop_
_entity.id
_entity.type
_entity.pdbx_description
1 polymer ?
#
loop_
_entity_poly.entity_id
_entity_poly.type
_entity_poly.pdbx_seq_one_letter_code
_entity_poly.pdbx_strand_id
1 'polypeptide(L)'
;MEAKLFCWPESSPVIAGMLRALLLTSLLSWADGHEGQVMLPEEKTKIRDQIVEMFDHAYGSYMKYAYPADELMPLSCKGRVRGLEPNRGDIDDSLGKFSLTLIDTLDTLVVLNKLEEFEAAVRRTVRDVRLDNDVVVSVFETNIRVLGGLLGAHVMADMLRQQGEWMQWYTDELLHMAKELGHRLLPAFNTTSGLPYPRVNLRYGVLNPLSRTGTESDTCTACAGTMILEFAALSRLSGESVFEEHARKALDVLWEKRQRGSDLVGTVINIHNGDWVRRDSGVGAGIDSYYEYLMKAYILLGDNVYLERFNTHYSAIMKYISQPPLLLNVHMHNPTVSVRSWMDSLLAFFPGLQVLRGDLKPAIETHEMLYQVTKQHKFLPEAFTTEFRVHWGQHPLRPEFAESTYYLYKATGDPYYLRVGQSIVEKLNAHARVPCGFAAVQDVRTGTHEDRMDSFFLAEMFKYLYLLFSERNQLHFDIDDYIFTTEAHLLPVSLSTSQPRCQSNDTVRLDQFTYSCPSTQTLFPNNPSFAKTIRDSYKYLTGVGRAFHASPVRCVCLLPCPNGCSRCGRWCIHFFWSSCSRVYMVKLVAEVTQNSAEEEVVPLIVQLISPPFLGRTVLTAGPAKFGMDLTKQEHGVKGSIVKSSPYTACGHIENAEELGGHIALALRGDCMFAAKARRLQEAGAIGVIFIDNREGSNSAETPLFQMVGDGGSTADIAIPLVFLFSQEGALLTSALEDHQNVDVLMLPNEKRLGKMLFGCDNDFLQFLVLENVTLTMILKLNLKEGIVVEKGLTPTHKPHNLFIDKDLNNRGRPV
;
A
#
# COMPACT_ATOMS: atom_id res chain seq x y z
N MET A 1 -7.47 -16.84 -71.97
CA MET A 1 -6.65 -17.75 -72.80
C MET A 1 -5.65 -18.44 -71.91
N GLU A 2 -5.48 -19.72 -72.14
CA GLU A 2 -4.82 -20.74 -71.31
C GLU A 2 -3.44 -20.35 -70.75
N ALA A 3 -3.22 -20.62 -69.46
CA ALA A 3 -1.89 -20.73 -68.90
C ALA A 3 -1.52 -22.22 -68.82
N LYS A 4 -0.64 -22.66 -69.71
CA LYS A 4 0.03 -23.96 -69.69
C LYS A 4 1.08 -24.01 -68.58
N LEU A 5 1.23 -25.23 -68.07
CA LEU A 5 2.14 -25.70 -67.02
C LEU A 5 3.59 -25.20 -67.16
N PHE A 6 4.19 -24.87 -66.02
CA PHE A 6 5.59 -25.19 -65.74
C PHE A 6 5.63 -26.02 -64.45
N CYS A 7 6.04 -27.28 -64.56
CA CYS A 7 6.41 -28.12 -63.42
C CYS A 7 7.76 -27.66 -62.87
N TRP A 8 7.85 -27.55 -61.54
CA TRP A 8 9.12 -27.60 -60.81
C TRP A 8 9.12 -28.86 -59.92
N PRO A 9 10.29 -29.47 -59.66
CA PRO A 9 10.39 -30.80 -59.10
C PRO A 9 10.13 -30.80 -57.59
N GLU A 10 9.62 -31.94 -57.11
CA GLU A 10 9.47 -32.27 -55.70
C GLU A 10 10.74 -31.95 -54.90
N SER A 11 10.61 -31.04 -53.94
CA SER A 11 11.60 -30.85 -52.88
C SER A 11 10.90 -30.87 -51.52
N SER A 12 11.25 -31.94 -50.78
CA SER A 12 11.01 -32.32 -49.39
C SER A 12 9.94 -31.58 -48.55
N PRO A 13 9.00 -32.30 -47.89
CA PRO A 13 8.03 -31.73 -46.94
C PRO A 13 8.65 -31.18 -45.64
N VAL A 14 9.98 -31.23 -45.52
CA VAL A 14 10.73 -30.83 -44.32
C VAL A 14 10.96 -29.31 -44.28
N ILE A 15 11.17 -28.68 -45.44
CA ILE A 15 11.52 -27.24 -45.52
C ILE A 15 10.28 -26.36 -45.31
N ALA A 16 9.12 -26.75 -45.84
CA ALA A 16 7.85 -26.06 -45.61
C ALA A 16 7.36 -26.19 -44.15
N GLY A 17 7.69 -27.32 -43.49
CA GLY A 17 7.44 -27.52 -42.06
C GLY A 17 8.33 -26.64 -41.17
N MET A 18 9.62 -26.49 -41.51
CA MET A 18 10.56 -25.66 -40.76
C MET A 18 10.23 -24.15 -40.85
N LEU A 19 9.82 -23.65 -42.02
CA LEU A 19 9.44 -22.24 -42.18
C LEU A 19 8.13 -21.90 -41.45
N ARG A 20 7.15 -22.80 -41.42
CA ARG A 20 5.94 -22.63 -40.60
C ARG A 20 6.22 -22.72 -39.11
N ALA A 21 7.12 -23.61 -38.68
CA ALA A 21 7.55 -23.71 -37.29
C ALA A 21 8.31 -22.46 -36.82
N LEU A 22 9.18 -21.89 -37.66
CA LEU A 22 9.93 -20.64 -37.36
C LEU A 22 9.03 -19.39 -37.31
N LEU A 23 7.99 -19.34 -38.14
CA LEU A 23 6.98 -18.27 -38.09
C LEU A 23 6.05 -18.43 -36.88
N LEU A 24 5.67 -19.66 -36.52
CA LEU A 24 4.88 -19.91 -35.31
C LEU A 24 5.67 -19.68 -34.02
N THR A 25 6.96 -20.02 -33.97
CA THR A 25 7.80 -19.72 -32.80
C THR A 25 8.07 -18.23 -32.66
N SER A 26 8.29 -17.49 -33.75
CA SER A 26 8.44 -16.03 -33.68
C SER A 26 7.14 -15.30 -33.31
N LEU A 27 5.97 -15.81 -33.71
CA LEU A 27 4.66 -15.27 -33.31
C LEU A 27 4.27 -15.66 -31.87
N LEU A 28 4.63 -16.86 -31.40
CA LEU A 28 4.41 -17.28 -30.01
C LEU A 28 5.40 -16.63 -29.03
N SER A 29 6.62 -16.29 -29.46
CA SER A 29 7.57 -15.48 -28.70
C SER A 29 7.18 -14.01 -28.55
N TRP A 30 6.23 -13.52 -29.35
CA TRP A 30 5.73 -12.14 -29.27
C TRP A 30 4.54 -11.97 -28.32
N ALA A 31 3.87 -13.07 -27.95
CA ALA A 31 2.65 -13.02 -27.14
C ALA A 31 2.85 -13.34 -25.64
N ASP A 32 3.97 -13.97 -25.25
CA ASP A 32 4.28 -14.28 -23.85
C ASP A 32 5.73 -13.86 -23.49
N GLY A 33 5.87 -12.83 -22.65
CA GLY A 33 7.01 -12.73 -21.72
C GLY A 33 8.15 -11.73 -22.00
N HIS A 34 7.85 -10.43 -22.15
CA HIS A 34 8.89 -9.38 -22.01
C HIS A 34 9.27 -9.04 -20.55
N GLU A 35 8.54 -9.54 -19.54
CA GLU A 35 8.70 -9.13 -18.12
C GLU A 35 9.90 -9.76 -17.39
N GLY A 36 10.66 -10.66 -18.01
CA GLY A 36 11.83 -11.33 -17.41
C GLY A 36 13.14 -11.15 -18.18
N GLN A 37 13.15 -10.34 -19.23
CA GLN A 37 14.33 -10.16 -20.08
C GLN A 37 15.25 -9.11 -19.47
N VAL A 38 16.52 -9.49 -19.25
CA VAL A 38 17.58 -8.58 -18.82
C VAL A 38 17.70 -7.44 -19.82
N MET A 39 17.55 -6.19 -19.36
CA MET A 39 17.73 -5.01 -20.20
C MET A 39 19.21 -4.88 -20.58
N LEU A 40 19.50 -4.76 -21.88
CA LEU A 40 20.87 -4.63 -22.37
C LEU A 40 21.46 -3.27 -21.96
N PRO A 41 22.78 -3.15 -21.76
CA PRO A 41 23.43 -1.87 -21.44
C PRO A 41 23.14 -0.76 -22.46
N GLU A 42 23.02 -1.12 -23.74
CA GLU A 42 22.63 -0.18 -24.82
C GLU A 42 21.19 0.33 -24.65
N GLU A 43 20.25 -0.54 -24.24
CA GLU A 43 18.87 -0.15 -23.94
C GLU A 43 18.81 0.81 -22.75
N LYS A 44 19.55 0.52 -21.67
CA LYS A 44 19.66 1.42 -20.51
C LYS A 44 20.19 2.79 -20.91
N THR A 45 21.28 2.80 -21.69
CA THR A 45 21.90 4.04 -22.18
C THR A 45 20.91 4.85 -23.01
N LYS A 46 20.18 4.20 -23.92
CA LYS A 46 19.15 4.86 -24.74
C LYS A 46 18.05 5.50 -23.89
N ILE A 47 17.55 4.80 -22.87
CA ILE A 47 16.52 5.34 -21.97
C ILE A 47 17.07 6.48 -21.13
N ARG A 48 18.31 6.35 -20.62
CA ARG A 48 18.99 7.42 -19.89
C ARG A 48 19.16 8.67 -20.74
N ASP A 49 19.60 8.53 -21.99
CA ASP A 49 19.77 9.67 -22.90
C ASP A 49 18.41 10.31 -23.24
N GLN A 50 17.33 9.52 -23.34
CA GLN A 50 15.97 10.02 -23.45
C GLN A 50 15.53 10.80 -22.20
N ILE A 51 15.88 10.36 -21.00
CA ILE A 51 15.60 11.07 -19.75
C ILE A 51 16.32 12.43 -19.73
N VAL A 52 17.58 12.47 -20.15
CA VAL A 52 18.34 13.73 -20.27
C VAL A 52 17.68 14.67 -21.28
N GLU A 53 17.23 14.17 -22.42
CA GLU A 53 16.49 14.96 -23.42
C GLU A 53 15.17 15.52 -22.85
N MET A 54 14.41 14.71 -22.13
CA MET A 54 13.17 15.15 -21.50
C MET A 54 13.43 16.22 -20.43
N PHE A 55 14.49 16.05 -19.63
CA PHE A 55 14.92 17.06 -18.68
C PHE A 55 15.28 18.36 -19.38
N ASP A 56 16.07 18.31 -20.46
CA ASP A 56 16.43 19.49 -21.25
C ASP A 56 15.20 20.19 -21.85
N HIS A 57 14.21 19.43 -22.30
CA HIS A 57 12.93 19.98 -22.75
C HIS A 57 12.18 20.71 -21.62
N ALA A 58 12.10 20.10 -20.44
CA ALA A 58 11.39 20.65 -19.29
C ALA A 58 12.12 21.85 -18.67
N TYR A 59 13.38 21.67 -18.27
CA TYR A 59 14.23 22.69 -17.67
C TYR A 59 14.50 23.84 -18.65
N GLY A 60 14.84 23.52 -19.91
CA GLY A 60 15.04 24.52 -20.95
C GLY A 60 13.79 25.35 -21.22
N SER A 61 12.60 24.75 -21.16
CA SER A 61 11.34 25.50 -21.26
C SER A 61 11.10 26.42 -20.06
N TYR A 62 11.39 25.96 -18.84
CA TYR A 62 11.33 26.83 -17.66
C TYR A 62 12.29 28.01 -17.80
N MET A 63 13.55 27.77 -18.16
CA MET A 63 14.56 28.80 -18.31
C MET A 63 14.25 29.81 -19.43
N LYS A 64 13.52 29.38 -20.47
CA LYS A 64 13.12 30.24 -21.59
C LYS A 64 11.86 31.05 -21.34
N TYR A 65 10.84 30.45 -20.73
CA TYR A 65 9.49 31.01 -20.69
C TYR A 65 9.04 31.47 -19.30
N ALA A 66 9.61 30.90 -18.24
CA ALA A 66 9.15 31.11 -16.88
C ALA A 66 10.15 31.88 -16.01
N TYR A 67 11.44 31.54 -16.05
CA TYR A 67 12.45 32.21 -15.23
C TYR A 67 12.38 33.75 -15.39
N PRO A 68 12.33 34.53 -14.29
CA PRO A 68 12.58 34.15 -12.89
C PRO A 68 11.33 33.78 -12.05
N ALA A 69 10.19 33.48 -12.66
CA ALA A 69 8.99 33.02 -11.95
C ALA A 69 9.23 31.71 -11.19
N ASP A 70 8.38 31.40 -10.22
CA ASP A 70 8.57 30.23 -9.36
C ASP A 70 8.25 28.91 -10.06
N GLU A 71 7.28 28.89 -10.98
CA GLU A 71 6.87 27.70 -11.74
C GLU A 71 6.63 28.02 -13.22
N LEU A 72 6.63 26.98 -14.05
CA LEU A 72 6.24 27.04 -15.45
C LEU A 72 4.77 26.66 -15.64
N MET A 73 4.07 27.44 -16.46
CA MET A 73 2.77 27.09 -17.05
C MET A 73 3.02 26.60 -18.49
N PRO A 74 3.11 25.27 -18.71
CA PRO A 74 3.63 24.68 -19.93
C PRO A 74 2.63 24.65 -21.10
N LEU A 75 1.34 24.88 -20.87
CA LEU A 75 0.33 25.04 -21.93
C LEU A 75 0.30 26.48 -22.46
N SER A 76 0.43 27.47 -21.59
CA SER A 76 0.47 28.88 -21.97
C SER A 76 1.88 29.42 -22.24
N CYS A 77 2.93 28.62 -21.99
CA CYS A 77 4.33 28.98 -22.19
C CYS A 77 4.72 30.28 -21.47
N LYS A 78 4.32 30.41 -20.19
CA LYS A 78 4.65 31.57 -19.34
C LYS A 78 4.99 31.13 -17.92
N GLY A 79 5.65 32.00 -17.16
CA GLY A 79 5.91 31.79 -15.75
C GLY A 79 4.69 32.07 -14.87
N ARG A 80 4.52 31.29 -13.79
CA ARG A 80 3.52 31.54 -12.74
C ARG A 80 4.09 32.48 -11.69
N VAL A 81 3.45 33.64 -11.55
CA VAL A 81 3.87 34.66 -10.58
C VAL A 81 2.73 34.89 -9.61
N ARG A 82 3.00 34.64 -8.33
CA ARG A 82 2.00 34.78 -7.28
C ARG A 82 1.37 36.17 -7.28
N GLY A 83 0.04 36.20 -7.40
CA GLY A 83 -0.79 37.41 -7.43
C GLY A 83 -1.16 37.91 -8.84
N LEU A 84 -0.59 37.35 -9.91
CA LEU A 84 -1.02 37.66 -11.29
C LEU A 84 -2.10 36.68 -11.78
N GLU A 85 -1.89 35.38 -11.54
CA GLU A 85 -2.87 34.34 -11.83
C GLU A 85 -3.90 34.15 -10.70
N PRO A 86 -5.08 33.55 -10.99
CA PRO A 86 -6.00 33.10 -9.96
C PRO A 86 -5.32 32.19 -8.93
N ASN A 87 -5.61 32.46 -7.66
CA ASN A 87 -5.04 31.73 -6.53
C ASN A 87 -5.55 30.28 -6.50
N ARG A 88 -4.63 29.30 -6.41
CA ARG A 88 -4.92 27.85 -6.32
C ARG A 88 -5.08 27.33 -4.87
N GLY A 89 -5.24 28.22 -3.90
CA GLY A 89 -5.29 27.89 -2.48
C GLY A 89 -3.90 27.60 -1.93
N ASP A 90 -3.82 26.61 -1.03
CA ASP A 90 -2.59 26.26 -0.30
C ASP A 90 -1.43 25.85 -1.24
N ILE A 91 -1.73 25.43 -2.48
CA ILE A 91 -0.74 25.13 -3.52
C ILE A 91 0.16 26.35 -3.81
N ASP A 92 -0.39 27.57 -3.83
CA ASP A 92 0.39 28.76 -4.14
C ASP A 92 1.20 29.28 -2.93
N ASP A 93 1.09 28.65 -1.75
CA ASP A 93 1.89 29.00 -0.58
C ASP A 93 3.35 28.54 -0.70
N SER A 94 3.66 27.62 -1.62
CA SER A 94 5.04 27.28 -2.00
C SER A 94 5.74 28.40 -2.79
N LEU A 95 4.97 29.30 -3.41
CA LEU A 95 5.48 30.34 -4.29
C LEU A 95 5.84 31.60 -3.48
N GLY A 96 7.15 31.84 -3.29
CA GLY A 96 7.67 32.98 -2.53
C GLY A 96 8.44 34.02 -3.34
N LYS A 97 8.32 34.01 -4.67
CA LYS A 97 9.03 34.91 -5.61
C LYS A 97 10.55 34.82 -5.49
N PHE A 98 11.06 33.60 -5.34
CA PHE A 98 12.48 33.31 -5.19
C PHE A 98 13.00 32.38 -6.30
N SER A 99 12.27 32.26 -7.42
CA SER A 99 12.59 31.35 -8.52
C SER A 99 12.65 29.90 -8.05
N LEU A 100 11.57 29.44 -7.39
CA LEU A 100 11.47 28.11 -6.78
C LEU A 100 12.05 27.00 -7.67
N THR A 101 11.56 26.81 -8.90
CA THR A 101 12.06 25.77 -9.81
C THR A 101 13.56 25.88 -10.10
N LEU A 102 14.15 27.08 -10.13
CA LEU A 102 15.60 27.23 -10.32
C LEU A 102 16.37 26.63 -9.14
N ILE A 103 15.98 26.98 -7.91
CA ILE A 103 16.65 26.52 -6.68
C ILE A 103 16.49 25.01 -6.52
N ASP A 104 15.27 24.51 -6.69
CA ASP A 104 14.90 23.11 -6.49
C ASP A 104 15.64 22.17 -7.46
N THR A 105 15.98 22.65 -8.66
CA THR A 105 16.64 21.84 -9.70
C THR A 105 18.18 21.80 -9.58
N LEU A 106 18.80 22.63 -8.74
CA LEU A 106 20.26 22.85 -8.78
C LEU A 106 21.08 21.56 -8.63
N ASP A 107 20.82 20.75 -7.61
CA ASP A 107 21.58 19.52 -7.37
C ASP A 107 21.28 18.43 -8.42
N THR A 108 20.10 18.46 -9.03
CA THR A 108 19.74 17.59 -10.17
C THR A 108 20.66 17.82 -11.36
N LEU A 109 21.05 19.07 -11.64
CA LEU A 109 22.00 19.38 -12.71
C LEU A 109 23.34 18.65 -12.51
N VAL A 110 23.78 18.48 -11.27
CA VAL A 110 25.02 17.75 -10.96
C VAL A 110 24.82 16.24 -11.16
N VAL A 111 23.70 15.68 -10.70
CA VAL A 111 23.36 14.26 -10.91
C VAL A 111 23.31 13.91 -12.41
N LEU A 112 22.72 14.78 -13.23
CA LEU A 112 22.59 14.60 -14.68
C LEU A 112 23.86 14.97 -15.46
N ASN A 113 24.98 15.26 -14.78
CA ASN A 113 26.25 15.66 -15.39
C ASN A 113 26.14 16.91 -16.30
N LYS A 114 25.40 17.92 -15.84
CA LYS A 114 25.24 19.23 -16.49
C LYS A 114 26.00 20.31 -15.71
N LEU A 115 27.30 20.11 -15.52
CA LEU A 115 28.15 20.92 -14.63
C LEU A 115 28.26 22.39 -15.08
N GLU A 116 28.33 22.64 -16.39
CA GLU A 116 28.31 24.02 -16.94
C GLU A 116 27.01 24.76 -16.60
N GLU A 117 25.87 24.09 -16.79
CA GLU A 117 24.56 24.67 -16.48
C GLU A 117 24.38 24.82 -14.97
N PHE A 118 24.88 23.87 -14.16
CA PHE A 118 24.90 23.99 -12.70
C PHE A 118 25.64 25.26 -12.26
N GLU A 119 26.86 25.47 -12.73
CA GLU A 119 27.64 26.65 -12.37
C GLU A 119 26.94 27.95 -12.82
N ALA A 120 26.35 27.96 -14.02
CA ALA A 120 25.57 29.10 -14.51
C ALA A 120 24.30 29.35 -13.66
N ALA A 121 23.58 28.29 -13.28
CA ALA A 121 22.38 28.35 -12.45
C ALA A 121 22.70 28.86 -11.05
N VAL A 122 23.78 28.39 -10.41
CA VAL A 122 24.23 28.89 -9.11
C VAL A 122 24.53 30.39 -9.17
N ARG A 123 25.21 30.87 -10.22
CA ARG A 123 25.45 32.31 -10.42
C ARG A 123 24.14 33.11 -10.55
N ARG A 124 23.14 32.58 -11.27
CA ARG A 124 21.82 33.22 -11.38
C ARG A 124 21.12 33.26 -10.03
N THR A 125 21.16 32.16 -9.27
CA THR A 125 20.58 32.08 -7.93
C THR A 125 21.17 33.17 -7.02
N VAL A 126 22.49 33.27 -6.94
CA VAL A 126 23.17 34.30 -6.13
C VAL A 126 22.84 35.72 -6.60
N ARG A 127 22.70 35.94 -7.92
CA ARG A 127 22.43 37.26 -8.48
C ARG A 127 20.98 37.72 -8.28
N ASP A 128 20.02 36.85 -8.54
CA ASP A 128 18.62 37.25 -8.78
C ASP A 128 17.68 36.89 -7.62
N VAL A 129 17.98 35.85 -6.85
CA VAL A 129 17.09 35.39 -5.78
C VAL A 129 17.12 36.36 -4.60
N ARG A 130 15.94 36.67 -4.08
CA ARG A 130 15.75 37.50 -2.88
C ARG A 130 14.87 36.75 -1.90
N LEU A 131 15.31 36.67 -0.65
CA LEU A 131 14.60 35.98 0.43
C LEU A 131 13.89 36.95 1.38
N ASP A 132 14.05 38.27 1.19
CA ASP A 132 13.37 39.34 1.95
C ASP A 132 12.05 39.83 1.32
N ASN A 133 11.27 38.92 0.74
CA ASN A 133 10.01 39.28 0.09
C ASN A 133 8.90 39.45 1.13
N ASP A 134 8.04 40.47 0.96
CA ASP A 134 6.80 40.59 1.76
C ASP A 134 5.73 39.63 1.23
N VAL A 135 5.91 38.34 1.52
CA VAL A 135 5.04 37.24 1.08
C VAL A 135 4.90 36.20 2.19
N VAL A 136 3.70 35.65 2.34
CA VAL A 136 3.41 34.55 3.28
C VAL A 136 3.64 33.23 2.58
N VAL A 137 4.56 32.41 3.07
CA VAL A 137 4.91 31.11 2.49
C VAL A 137 4.60 29.98 3.45
N SER A 138 4.43 28.78 2.91
CA SER A 138 4.38 27.54 3.70
C SER A 138 5.76 27.26 4.28
N VAL A 139 5.84 27.03 5.60
CA VAL A 139 7.10 26.70 6.28
C VAL A 139 7.63 25.36 5.80
N PHE A 140 6.72 24.38 5.63
CA PHE A 140 7.03 23.04 5.13
C PHE A 140 7.59 23.08 3.71
N GLU A 141 6.87 23.67 2.75
CA GLU A 141 7.29 23.71 1.35
C GLU A 141 8.59 24.52 1.18
N THR A 142 8.72 25.62 1.92
CA THR A 142 9.94 26.44 1.86
C THR A 142 11.15 25.70 2.45
N ASN A 143 10.95 24.89 3.48
CA ASN A 143 12.01 24.06 4.06
C ASN A 143 12.47 22.99 3.06
N ILE A 144 11.57 22.13 2.60
CA ILE A 144 11.96 20.96 1.80
C ILE A 144 12.51 21.35 0.42
N ARG A 145 11.97 22.39 -0.23
CA ARG A 145 12.36 22.78 -1.60
C ARG A 145 13.46 23.83 -1.66
N VAL A 146 13.33 24.89 -0.86
CA VAL A 146 14.24 26.04 -0.97
C VAL A 146 15.43 25.85 -0.06
N LEU A 147 15.21 25.57 1.23
CA LEU A 147 16.32 25.31 2.13
C LEU A 147 17.03 24.00 1.74
N GLY A 148 16.27 22.94 1.45
CA GLY A 148 16.80 21.68 0.91
C GLY A 148 17.60 21.89 -0.38
N GLY A 149 17.05 22.59 -1.38
CA GLY A 149 17.74 22.86 -2.65
C GLY A 149 19.01 23.69 -2.50
N LEU A 150 19.00 24.72 -1.64
CA LEU A 150 20.20 25.52 -1.35
C LEU A 150 21.29 24.70 -0.66
N LEU A 151 20.92 23.86 0.31
CA LEU A 151 21.86 23.00 1.03
C LEU A 151 22.41 21.90 0.13
N GLY A 152 21.56 21.21 -0.63
CA GLY A 152 21.98 20.18 -1.59
C GLY A 152 22.92 20.74 -2.66
N ALA A 153 22.59 21.91 -3.21
CA ALA A 153 23.44 22.60 -4.16
C ALA A 153 24.76 23.09 -3.54
N HIS A 154 24.74 23.58 -2.28
CA HIS A 154 25.97 23.97 -1.58
C HIS A 154 26.91 22.77 -1.42
N VAL A 155 26.39 21.61 -1.00
CA VAL A 155 27.17 20.39 -0.82
C VAL A 155 27.78 19.95 -2.15
N MET A 156 27.00 19.93 -3.23
CA MET A 156 27.51 19.58 -4.56
C MET A 156 28.55 20.59 -5.06
N ALA A 157 28.33 21.88 -4.82
CA ALA A 157 29.28 22.93 -5.21
C ALA A 157 30.61 22.80 -4.47
N ASP A 158 30.58 22.53 -3.16
CA ASP A 158 31.78 22.32 -2.36
C ASP A 158 32.52 21.05 -2.79
N MET A 159 31.81 19.95 -3.03
CA MET A 159 32.40 18.71 -3.57
C MET A 159 33.14 18.97 -4.90
N LEU A 160 32.49 19.64 -5.85
CA LEU A 160 33.07 19.97 -7.15
C LEU A 160 34.28 20.90 -7.04
N ARG A 161 34.22 21.88 -6.12
CA ARG A 161 35.34 22.77 -5.79
C ARG A 161 36.54 21.98 -5.25
N GLN A 162 36.31 21.05 -4.33
CA GLN A 162 37.36 20.20 -3.75
C GLN A 162 38.01 19.26 -4.78
N GLN A 163 37.25 18.77 -5.77
CA GLN A 163 37.76 17.98 -6.88
C GLN A 163 38.67 18.77 -7.82
N GLY A 164 38.54 20.10 -7.86
CA GLY A 164 39.48 20.98 -8.54
C GLY A 164 39.08 21.41 -9.96
N GLU A 165 37.98 20.89 -10.52
CA GLU A 165 37.62 21.11 -11.92
C GLU A 165 36.54 22.20 -12.13
N TRP A 166 35.58 22.31 -11.20
CA TRP A 166 34.42 23.20 -11.32
C TRP A 166 34.25 24.04 -10.05
N MET A 167 33.43 25.10 -10.11
CA MET A 167 33.04 25.88 -8.92
C MET A 167 34.20 26.57 -8.16
N GLN A 168 35.33 26.85 -8.82
CA GLN A 168 36.50 27.46 -8.16
C GLN A 168 36.28 28.86 -7.58
N TRP A 169 35.28 29.58 -8.09
CA TRP A 169 34.91 30.90 -7.61
C TRP A 169 34.01 30.85 -6.38
N TYR A 170 33.42 29.69 -6.07
CA TYR A 170 32.38 29.54 -5.07
C TYR A 170 32.94 29.65 -3.64
N THR A 171 32.36 30.56 -2.86
CA THR A 171 32.75 30.88 -1.47
C THR A 171 31.55 30.80 -0.53
N ASP A 172 30.80 29.69 -0.63
CA ASP A 172 29.69 29.34 0.26
C ASP A 172 28.47 30.28 0.18
N GLU A 173 28.29 30.96 -0.96
CA GLU A 173 27.20 31.90 -1.17
C GLU A 173 25.82 31.26 -0.94
N LEU A 174 25.62 30.00 -1.38
CA LEU A 174 24.34 29.30 -1.16
C LEU A 174 24.13 28.93 0.31
N LEU A 175 25.19 28.64 1.07
CA LEU A 175 25.08 28.39 2.51
C LEU A 175 24.70 29.67 3.26
N HIS A 176 25.23 30.82 2.85
CA HIS A 176 24.82 32.11 3.40
C HIS A 176 23.33 32.41 3.13
N MET A 177 22.86 32.11 1.92
CA MET A 177 21.43 32.22 1.58
C MET A 177 20.56 31.22 2.38
N ALA A 178 21.00 29.97 2.52
CA ALA A 178 20.33 28.95 3.32
C ALA A 178 20.19 29.38 4.78
N LYS A 179 21.26 29.96 5.35
CA LYS A 179 21.25 30.51 6.71
C LYS A 179 20.29 31.70 6.85
N GLU A 180 20.27 32.63 5.89
CA GLU A 180 19.30 33.72 5.88
C GLU A 180 17.87 33.17 5.89
N LEU A 181 17.57 32.19 5.03
CA LEU A 181 16.26 31.56 4.97
C LEU A 181 15.91 30.87 6.29
N GLY A 182 16.83 30.08 6.85
CA GLY A 182 16.65 29.42 8.14
C GLY A 182 16.21 30.40 9.23
N HIS A 183 16.89 31.55 9.35
CA HIS A 183 16.50 32.58 10.32
C HIS A 183 15.13 33.19 10.06
N ARG A 184 14.68 33.26 8.79
CA ARG A 184 13.33 33.73 8.44
C ARG A 184 12.25 32.71 8.76
N LEU A 185 12.59 31.41 8.79
CA LEU A 185 11.67 30.34 9.19
C LEU A 185 11.58 30.16 10.71
N LEU A 186 12.64 30.43 11.47
CA LEU A 186 12.68 30.28 12.94
C LEU A 186 11.48 30.93 13.68
N PRO A 187 10.99 32.14 13.33
CA PRO A 187 9.81 32.71 13.97
C PRO A 187 8.58 31.81 13.98
N ALA A 188 8.43 30.90 13.00
CA ALA A 188 7.32 29.96 12.95
C ALA A 188 7.32 28.98 14.14
N PHE A 189 8.47 28.69 14.74
CA PHE A 189 8.57 27.78 15.88
C PHE A 189 8.23 28.44 17.22
N ASN A 190 7.91 29.74 17.22
CA ASN A 190 7.55 30.48 18.44
C ASN A 190 6.09 30.22 18.84
N THR A 191 5.79 28.96 19.15
CA THR A 191 4.51 28.49 19.67
C THR A 191 4.70 27.93 21.08
N THR A 192 3.59 27.77 21.82
CA THR A 192 3.64 27.25 23.19
C THR A 192 4.18 25.82 23.26
N SER A 193 3.88 24.99 22.26
CA SER A 193 4.41 23.63 22.17
C SER A 193 5.82 23.57 21.58
N GLY A 194 6.16 24.48 20.66
CA GLY A 194 7.36 24.39 19.82
C GLY A 194 7.12 23.74 18.46
N LEU A 195 5.89 23.32 18.14
CA LEU A 195 5.49 22.96 16.78
C LEU A 195 5.42 24.21 15.91
N PRO A 196 5.90 24.19 14.65
CA PRO A 196 5.88 25.37 13.81
C PRO A 196 4.46 25.74 13.35
N TYR A 197 4.20 27.05 13.24
CA TYR A 197 3.09 27.54 12.42
C TYR A 197 3.20 26.98 11.00
N PRO A 198 2.09 26.67 10.31
CA PRO A 198 2.13 26.16 8.94
C PRO A 198 2.64 27.20 7.93
N ARG A 199 2.53 28.50 8.27
CA ARG A 199 2.86 29.63 7.41
C ARG A 199 3.73 30.66 8.13
N VAL A 200 4.55 31.37 7.36
CA VAL A 200 5.39 32.48 7.84
C VAL A 200 5.51 33.56 6.77
N ASN A 201 5.54 34.84 7.18
CA ASN A 201 5.92 35.91 6.28
C ASN A 201 7.45 36.01 6.21
N LEU A 202 8.04 35.90 5.02
CA LEU A 202 9.50 35.90 4.89
C LEU A 202 10.16 37.18 5.40
N ARG A 203 9.50 38.34 5.30
CA ARG A 203 10.03 39.62 5.76
C ARG A 203 9.68 39.93 7.22
N TYR A 204 8.46 39.61 7.63
CA TYR A 204 7.89 40.07 8.90
C TYR A 204 7.75 38.98 9.97
N GLY A 205 8.02 37.71 9.66
CA GLY A 205 7.83 36.58 10.56
C GLY A 205 6.35 36.31 10.84
N VAL A 206 6.01 35.86 12.06
CA VAL A 206 4.63 35.52 12.46
C VAL A 206 3.99 36.50 13.46
N LEU A 207 4.79 37.31 14.17
CA LEU A 207 4.27 38.16 15.26
C LEU A 207 3.94 39.59 14.84
N ASN A 208 4.42 40.02 13.67
CA ASN A 208 4.23 41.39 13.23
C ASN A 208 2.79 41.58 12.69
N PRO A 209 2.10 42.69 12.99
CA PRO A 209 0.78 42.97 12.42
C PRO A 209 0.72 42.94 10.88
N LEU A 210 1.84 43.22 10.20
CA LEU A 210 1.96 43.18 8.74
C LEU A 210 2.20 41.78 8.17
N SER A 211 2.43 40.77 9.02
CA SER A 211 2.73 39.39 8.60
C SER A 211 1.61 38.76 7.79
N ARG A 212 0.34 39.08 8.08
CA ARG A 212 -0.86 38.45 7.47
C ARG A 212 -0.93 36.93 7.70
N THR A 213 -0.25 36.45 8.74
CA THR A 213 -0.21 35.06 9.23
C THR A 213 0.14 35.10 10.73
N GLY A 214 0.19 33.95 11.40
CA GLY A 214 0.45 33.83 12.84
C GLY A 214 -0.81 33.76 13.69
N THR A 215 -1.97 33.50 13.09
CA THR A 215 -3.26 33.28 13.78
C THR A 215 -3.76 31.84 13.65
N GLU A 216 -3.09 31.05 12.81
CA GLU A 216 -3.33 29.63 12.60
C GLU A 216 -3.04 28.88 13.91
N SER A 217 -3.95 27.98 14.29
CA SER A 217 -3.78 27.17 15.48
C SER A 217 -3.32 25.75 15.20
N ASP A 218 -3.32 25.34 13.93
CA ASP A 218 -3.23 23.95 13.51
C ASP A 218 -2.16 23.77 12.42
N THR A 219 -1.48 22.63 12.43
CA THR A 219 -0.50 22.23 11.42
C THR A 219 -0.62 20.74 11.12
N CYS A 220 -0.12 20.28 9.97
CA CYS A 220 -0.11 18.87 9.65
C CYS A 220 1.10 18.15 10.28
N THR A 221 1.02 16.83 10.47
CA THR A 221 2.10 16.06 11.08
C THR A 221 3.37 16.07 10.22
N ALA A 222 3.24 15.90 8.91
CA ALA A 222 4.34 16.09 7.96
C ALA A 222 4.91 17.52 8.05
N CYS A 223 4.03 18.53 8.07
CA CYS A 223 4.39 19.94 8.12
C CYS A 223 5.27 20.28 9.32
N ALA A 224 5.00 19.69 10.49
CA ALA A 224 5.81 19.90 11.69
C ALA A 224 7.00 18.92 11.82
N GLY A 225 6.86 17.72 11.25
CA GLY A 225 7.80 16.62 11.40
C GLY A 225 8.95 16.61 10.38
N THR A 226 8.80 17.33 9.28
CA THR A 226 9.72 17.28 8.13
C THR A 226 10.60 18.52 8.06
N MET A 227 11.34 18.74 9.14
CA MET A 227 12.27 19.87 9.30
C MET A 227 13.69 19.42 9.62
N ILE A 228 13.84 18.24 10.24
CA ILE A 228 15.09 17.85 10.92
C ILE A 228 16.26 17.64 9.97
N LEU A 229 16.06 17.15 8.75
CA LEU A 229 17.19 16.89 7.84
C LEU A 229 17.86 18.20 7.41
N GLU A 230 17.08 19.15 6.90
CA GLU A 230 17.57 20.45 6.44
C GLU A 230 18.08 21.29 7.60
N PHE A 231 17.35 21.35 8.72
CA PHE A 231 17.74 22.16 9.87
C PHE A 231 18.99 21.58 10.56
N ALA A 232 19.13 20.26 10.65
CA ALA A 232 20.36 19.65 11.15
C ALA A 232 21.53 19.90 10.21
N ALA A 233 21.36 19.69 8.89
CA ALA A 233 22.40 19.97 7.91
C ALA A 233 22.83 21.45 7.95
N LEU A 234 21.88 22.38 8.02
CA LEU A 234 22.16 23.81 8.18
C LEU A 234 22.95 24.08 9.46
N SER A 235 22.56 23.48 10.59
CA SER A 235 23.29 23.62 11.86
C SER A 235 24.73 23.11 11.77
N ARG A 236 24.96 21.94 11.15
CA ARG A 236 26.31 21.36 11.02
C ARG A 236 27.19 22.16 10.06
N LEU A 237 26.64 22.63 8.94
CA LEU A 237 27.37 23.39 7.93
C LEU A 237 27.64 24.83 8.34
N SER A 238 26.68 25.49 9.02
CA SER A 238 26.82 26.89 9.46
C SER A 238 27.46 27.05 10.84
N GLY A 239 27.50 25.99 11.66
CA GLY A 239 27.95 26.03 13.05
C GLY A 239 26.91 26.55 14.06
N GLU A 240 25.66 26.83 13.63
CA GLU A 240 24.60 27.33 14.52
C GLU A 240 23.59 26.24 14.92
N SER A 241 23.61 25.80 16.18
CA SER A 241 22.75 24.70 16.66
C SER A 241 21.26 25.03 16.73
N VAL A 242 20.91 26.33 16.67
CA VAL A 242 19.53 26.80 16.86
C VAL A 242 18.54 26.14 15.90
N PHE A 243 18.94 25.85 14.65
CA PHE A 243 18.07 25.20 13.68
C PHE A 243 17.76 23.75 14.11
N GLU A 244 18.78 22.90 14.28
CA GLU A 244 18.61 21.52 14.72
C GLU A 244 17.80 21.42 16.03
N GLU A 245 18.06 22.31 17.00
CA GLU A 245 17.36 22.33 18.29
C GLU A 245 15.83 22.53 18.14
N HIS A 246 15.40 23.46 17.29
CA HIS A 246 13.97 23.72 17.06
C HIS A 246 13.29 22.57 16.33
N ALA A 247 13.94 22.02 15.29
CA ALA A 247 13.40 20.89 14.55
C ALA A 247 13.30 19.62 15.42
N ARG A 248 14.31 19.34 16.25
CA ARG A 248 14.31 18.23 17.20
C ARG A 248 13.19 18.37 18.23
N LYS A 249 13.02 19.57 18.79
CA LYS A 249 11.92 19.84 19.73
C LYS A 249 10.55 19.58 19.11
N ALA A 250 10.32 19.96 17.85
CA ALA A 250 9.07 19.67 17.16
C ALA A 250 8.81 18.16 17.04
N LEU A 251 9.84 17.36 16.70
CA LEU A 251 9.75 15.90 16.67
C LEU A 251 9.50 15.28 18.06
N ASP A 252 10.09 15.84 19.11
CA ASP A 252 9.86 15.41 20.49
C ASP A 252 8.39 15.61 20.90
N VAL A 253 7.81 16.76 20.56
CA VAL A 253 6.38 17.03 20.80
C VAL A 253 5.49 16.04 20.04
N LEU A 254 5.74 15.81 18.74
CA LEU A 254 4.96 14.83 17.96
C LEU A 254 5.04 13.43 18.57
N TRP A 255 6.24 13.01 18.99
CA TRP A 255 6.46 11.73 19.66
C TRP A 255 5.67 11.61 20.97
N GLU A 256 5.68 12.65 21.81
CA GLU A 256 4.94 12.67 23.07
C GLU A 256 3.42 12.63 22.87
N LYS A 257 2.93 13.22 21.76
CA LYS A 257 1.51 13.32 21.45
C LYS A 257 0.92 12.09 20.76
N ARG A 258 1.73 11.10 20.37
CA ARG A 258 1.20 9.85 19.80
C ARG A 258 0.21 9.15 20.75
N GLN A 259 -0.71 8.38 20.17
CA GLN A 259 -1.66 7.60 20.97
C GLN A 259 -0.95 6.42 21.64
N ARG A 260 -0.86 6.39 22.97
CA ARG A 260 -0.09 5.37 23.72
C ARG A 260 -0.53 3.92 23.50
N GLY A 261 -1.78 3.67 23.11
CA GLY A 261 -2.30 2.32 22.89
C GLY A 261 -2.03 1.76 21.48
N SER A 262 -1.88 2.63 20.50
CA SER A 262 -1.68 2.25 19.10
C SER A 262 -0.33 2.68 18.54
N ASP A 263 0.38 3.59 19.21
CA ASP A 263 1.55 4.32 18.73
C ASP A 263 1.33 5.08 17.42
N LEU A 264 0.08 5.33 17.03
CA LEU A 264 -0.27 6.12 15.86
C LEU A 264 -0.33 7.63 16.17
N VAL A 265 -0.15 8.44 15.14
CA VAL A 265 -0.29 9.91 15.15
C VAL A 265 -1.42 10.32 14.22
N GLY A 266 -2.08 11.45 14.51
CA GLY A 266 -3.11 12.02 13.65
C GLY A 266 -2.51 12.78 12.46
N THR A 267 -3.35 13.24 11.53
CA THR A 267 -2.90 14.06 10.39
C THR A 267 -2.73 15.54 10.73
N VAL A 268 -3.55 16.09 11.64
CA VAL A 268 -3.54 17.54 11.97
C VAL A 268 -3.53 17.73 13.49
N ILE A 269 -2.60 18.53 13.97
CA ILE A 269 -2.34 18.82 15.37
C ILE A 269 -2.41 20.32 15.65
N ASN A 270 -2.94 20.68 16.81
CA ASN A 270 -2.94 22.06 17.28
C ASN A 270 -1.57 22.44 17.86
N ILE A 271 -0.98 23.55 17.38
CA ILE A 271 0.39 23.97 17.71
C ILE A 271 0.52 24.60 19.11
N HIS A 272 -0.57 24.91 19.80
CA HIS A 272 -0.52 25.53 21.12
C HIS A 272 -0.72 24.51 22.25
N ASN A 273 -1.77 23.69 22.16
CA ASN A 273 -2.08 22.69 23.19
C ASN A 273 -1.59 21.26 22.83
N GLY A 274 -1.25 21.01 21.56
CA GLY A 274 -0.82 19.72 21.05
C GLY A 274 -1.94 18.68 20.99
N ASP A 275 -3.20 19.10 20.86
CA ASP A 275 -4.34 18.20 20.66
C ASP A 275 -4.51 17.84 19.18
N TRP A 276 -4.87 16.58 18.91
CA TRP A 276 -5.16 16.13 17.56
C TRP A 276 -6.53 16.63 17.08
N VAL A 277 -6.50 17.52 16.08
CA VAL A 277 -7.68 18.08 15.40
C VAL A 277 -8.24 17.07 14.41
N ARG A 278 -7.37 16.49 13.57
CA ARG A 278 -7.71 15.37 12.68
C ARG A 278 -6.98 14.12 13.13
N ARG A 279 -7.75 13.09 13.44
CA ARG A 279 -7.33 11.87 14.13
C ARG A 279 -7.27 10.65 13.21
N ASP A 280 -7.41 10.87 11.91
CA ASP A 280 -7.04 9.89 10.91
C ASP A 280 -5.53 9.68 10.90
N SER A 281 -5.13 8.44 10.72
CA SER A 281 -3.75 8.00 10.68
C SER A 281 -3.58 7.06 9.48
N GLY A 282 -2.49 7.24 8.76
CA GLY A 282 -2.16 6.54 7.55
C GLY A 282 -0.70 6.80 7.21
N VAL A 283 -0.27 6.33 6.04
CA VAL A 283 1.07 6.61 5.51
C VAL A 283 1.06 7.68 4.44
N GLY A 284 -0.11 8.09 3.94
CA GLY A 284 -0.23 9.07 2.86
C GLY A 284 -0.23 10.52 3.34
N ALA A 285 -0.86 11.38 2.52
CA ALA A 285 -0.82 12.83 2.62
C ALA A 285 -1.00 13.38 4.05
N GLY A 286 -0.04 14.20 4.47
CA GLY A 286 -0.05 14.95 5.72
C GLY A 286 0.57 14.23 6.92
N ILE A 287 1.06 13.00 6.73
CA ILE A 287 1.83 12.24 7.73
C ILE A 287 3.09 11.62 7.10
N ASP A 288 2.98 11.05 5.90
CA ASP A 288 4.07 10.59 5.02
C ASP A 288 5.52 10.93 5.48
N SER A 289 5.97 12.15 5.21
CA SER A 289 7.37 12.56 5.35
C SER A 289 7.83 12.71 6.80
N TYR A 290 6.92 12.66 7.78
CA TYR A 290 7.29 12.53 9.20
C TYR A 290 7.96 11.17 9.46
N TYR A 291 7.36 10.08 8.97
CA TYR A 291 7.94 8.74 9.13
C TYR A 291 9.25 8.61 8.36
N GLU A 292 9.29 9.19 7.16
CA GLU A 292 10.49 9.25 6.34
C GLU A 292 11.65 9.92 7.09
N TYR A 293 11.40 11.08 7.71
CA TYR A 293 12.44 11.85 8.40
C TYR A 293 12.92 11.17 9.67
N LEU A 294 12.11 10.36 10.35
CA LEU A 294 12.60 9.54 11.47
C LEU A 294 13.64 8.52 11.00
N MET A 295 13.39 7.81 9.89
CA MET A 295 14.36 6.85 9.36
C MET A 295 15.59 7.56 8.77
N LYS A 296 15.37 8.57 7.95
CA LYS A 296 16.46 9.29 7.26
C LYS A 296 17.31 10.11 8.24
N ALA A 297 16.75 10.66 9.31
CA ALA A 297 17.52 11.37 10.34
C ALA A 297 18.42 10.42 11.13
N TYR A 298 17.98 9.18 11.37
CA TYR A 298 18.88 8.16 11.91
C TYR A 298 20.07 7.91 10.99
N ILE A 299 19.83 7.75 9.69
CA ILE A 299 20.90 7.53 8.69
C ILE A 299 21.85 8.75 8.63
N LEU A 300 21.31 9.96 8.61
CA LEU A 300 22.08 11.20 8.48
C LEU A 300 22.87 11.57 9.75
N LEU A 301 22.25 11.44 10.93
CA LEU A 301 22.79 11.97 12.19
C LEU A 301 23.37 10.88 13.10
N GLY A 302 23.02 9.61 12.86
CA GLY A 302 23.46 8.46 13.64
C GLY A 302 22.90 8.41 15.06
N ASP A 303 21.76 9.07 15.32
CA ASP A 303 21.10 9.11 16.63
C ASP A 303 19.99 8.04 16.72
N ASN A 304 20.19 7.07 17.62
CA ASN A 304 19.30 5.93 17.81
C ASN A 304 17.87 6.32 18.22
N VAL A 305 17.66 7.53 18.79
CA VAL A 305 16.32 8.00 19.16
C VAL A 305 15.41 8.03 17.94
N TYR A 306 15.91 8.45 16.78
CA TYR A 306 15.08 8.51 15.56
C TYR A 306 14.71 7.11 15.06
N LEU A 307 15.65 6.17 15.10
CA LEU A 307 15.41 4.78 14.72
C LEU A 307 14.40 4.09 15.65
N GLU A 308 14.52 4.31 16.96
CA GLU A 308 13.57 3.77 17.95
C GLU A 308 12.15 4.27 17.64
N ARG A 309 11.99 5.58 17.46
CA ARG A 309 10.70 6.20 17.14
C ARG A 309 10.13 5.67 15.82
N PHE A 310 10.96 5.58 14.78
CA PHE A 310 10.57 5.00 13.50
C PHE A 310 10.10 3.56 13.67
N ASN A 311 10.85 2.71 14.38
CA ASN A 311 10.51 1.31 14.58
C ASN A 311 9.21 1.12 15.35
N THR A 312 8.94 1.96 16.35
CA THR A 312 7.68 1.97 17.08
C THR A 312 6.52 2.30 16.15
N HIS A 313 6.61 3.39 15.38
CA HIS A 313 5.57 3.77 14.42
C HIS A 313 5.40 2.75 13.30
N TYR A 314 6.49 2.22 12.75
CA TYR A 314 6.43 1.20 11.70
C TYR A 314 5.71 -0.07 12.18
N SER A 315 6.01 -0.53 13.39
CA SER A 315 5.32 -1.70 13.97
C SER A 315 3.82 -1.44 14.11
N ALA A 316 3.43 -0.22 14.49
CA ALA A 316 2.03 0.18 14.54
C ALA A 316 1.37 0.25 13.15
N ILE A 317 2.07 0.83 12.15
CA ILE A 317 1.60 0.90 10.76
C ILE A 317 1.35 -0.51 10.22
N MET A 318 2.34 -1.41 10.36
CA MET A 318 2.21 -2.78 9.88
C MET A 318 1.12 -3.57 10.61
N LYS A 319 0.80 -3.22 11.86
CA LYS A 319 -0.26 -3.87 12.64
C LYS A 319 -1.66 -3.36 12.33
N TYR A 320 -1.82 -2.07 12.10
CA TYR A 320 -3.13 -1.41 12.08
C TYR A 320 -3.52 -0.83 10.72
N ILE A 321 -2.55 -0.34 9.94
CA ILE A 321 -2.78 0.33 8.65
C ILE A 321 -2.56 -0.64 7.48
N SER A 322 -1.57 -1.53 7.61
CA SER A 322 -1.23 -2.48 6.57
C SER A 322 -2.23 -3.63 6.48
N GLN A 323 -2.82 -3.77 5.29
CA GLN A 323 -3.64 -4.91 4.88
C GLN A 323 -3.10 -5.37 3.53
N PRO A 324 -1.95 -6.08 3.48
CA PRO A 324 -1.20 -6.30 2.25
C PRO A 324 -2.06 -6.77 1.08
N PRO A 325 -1.95 -6.14 -0.11
CA PRO A 325 -0.99 -5.10 -0.48
C PRO A 325 -1.47 -3.64 -0.20
N LEU A 326 -2.58 -3.46 0.51
CA LEU A 326 -3.23 -2.16 0.74
C LEU A 326 -2.72 -1.48 2.01
N LEU A 327 -2.75 -0.13 2.00
CA LEU A 327 -2.40 0.71 3.15
C LEU A 327 -3.56 1.68 3.40
N LEU A 328 -4.47 1.32 4.31
CA LEU A 328 -5.73 2.05 4.52
C LEU A 328 -5.71 2.88 5.80
N ASN A 329 -6.22 4.12 5.71
CA ASN A 329 -6.25 5.01 6.85
C ASN A 329 -7.22 4.52 7.93
N VAL A 330 -6.79 4.61 9.19
CA VAL A 330 -7.54 4.20 10.39
C VAL A 330 -7.62 5.33 11.40
N HIS A 331 -8.53 5.22 12.37
CA HIS A 331 -8.57 6.18 13.47
C HIS A 331 -7.44 5.89 14.48
N MET A 332 -6.63 6.90 14.81
CA MET A 332 -5.48 6.69 15.71
C MET A 332 -5.87 6.14 17.10
N HIS A 333 -7.05 6.52 17.63
CA HIS A 333 -7.54 6.10 18.96
C HIS A 333 -8.27 4.75 18.93
N ASN A 334 -8.86 4.40 17.79
CA ASN A 334 -9.54 3.12 17.58
C ASN A 334 -9.13 2.55 16.20
N PRO A 335 -7.94 1.96 16.11
CA PRO A 335 -7.35 1.56 14.83
C PRO A 335 -8.08 0.39 14.14
N THR A 336 -9.11 -0.18 14.77
CA THR A 336 -9.97 -1.20 14.14
C THR A 336 -10.96 -0.61 13.14
N VAL A 337 -11.16 0.72 13.18
CA VAL A 337 -12.10 1.42 12.32
C VAL A 337 -11.33 2.15 11.21
N SER A 338 -11.58 1.73 9.97
CA SER A 338 -11.10 2.44 8.79
C SER A 338 -11.81 3.79 8.65
N VAL A 339 -11.05 4.85 8.32
CA VAL A 339 -11.59 6.20 8.10
C VAL A 339 -12.01 6.40 6.65
N ARG A 340 -11.28 5.78 5.71
CA ARG A 340 -11.42 6.02 4.28
C ARG A 340 -11.32 4.69 3.53
N SER A 341 -12.10 4.57 2.46
CA SER A 341 -12.09 3.42 1.53
C SER A 341 -11.20 3.66 0.30
N TRP A 342 -10.28 4.60 0.38
CA TRP A 342 -9.38 5.00 -0.71
C TRP A 342 -7.99 5.33 -0.17
N MET A 343 -7.03 5.30 -1.09
CA MET A 343 -5.60 5.56 -0.90
C MET A 343 -5.18 6.73 -1.78
N ASP A 344 -4.42 7.69 -1.24
CA ASP A 344 -3.78 8.73 -2.07
C ASP A 344 -2.53 8.23 -2.77
N SER A 345 -2.12 8.90 -3.86
CA SER A 345 -0.92 8.53 -4.61
C SER A 345 0.37 8.77 -3.84
N LEU A 346 0.38 9.70 -2.87
CA LEU A 346 1.60 10.08 -2.16
C LEU A 346 2.14 8.91 -1.33
N LEU A 347 1.30 7.97 -0.90
CA LEU A 347 1.76 6.73 -0.23
C LEU A 347 2.77 5.92 -1.05
N ALA A 348 2.92 6.18 -2.34
CA ALA A 348 3.85 5.49 -3.22
C ALA A 348 5.33 5.64 -2.85
N PHE A 349 5.70 6.53 -1.91
CA PHE A 349 7.05 6.63 -1.33
C PHE A 349 7.33 5.49 -0.32
N PHE A 350 6.28 4.96 0.31
CA PHE A 350 6.40 4.06 1.45
C PHE A 350 7.15 2.75 1.13
N PRO A 351 7.00 2.14 -0.06
CA PRO A 351 7.84 1.01 -0.46
C PRO A 351 9.34 1.35 -0.46
N GLY A 352 9.74 2.54 -0.91
CA GLY A 352 11.13 3.02 -0.83
C GLY A 352 11.62 3.13 0.61
N LEU A 353 10.78 3.64 1.51
CA LEU A 353 11.07 3.69 2.95
C LEU A 353 11.19 2.28 3.58
N GLN A 354 10.34 1.34 3.17
CA GLN A 354 10.42 -0.07 3.56
C GLN A 354 11.72 -0.72 3.08
N VAL A 355 12.19 -0.37 1.86
CA VAL A 355 13.51 -0.80 1.36
C VAL A 355 14.61 -0.27 2.26
N LEU A 356 14.60 1.02 2.63
CA LEU A 356 15.60 1.60 3.53
C LEU A 356 15.67 0.90 4.90
N ARG A 357 14.50 0.52 5.45
CA ARG A 357 14.39 -0.30 6.67
C ARG A 357 14.91 -1.73 6.47
N GLY A 358 14.82 -2.24 5.25
CA GLY A 358 15.16 -3.62 4.88
C GLY A 358 13.99 -4.60 4.88
N ASP A 359 12.76 -4.10 4.90
CA ASP A 359 11.54 -4.90 4.80
C ASP A 359 11.09 -5.04 3.34
N LEU A 360 11.81 -5.86 2.58
CA LEU A 360 11.64 -5.94 1.12
C LEU A 360 10.32 -6.58 0.67
N LYS A 361 9.78 -7.55 1.42
CA LYS A 361 8.57 -8.26 1.01
C LYS A 361 7.37 -7.32 0.85
N PRO A 362 6.91 -6.60 1.90
CA PRO A 362 5.77 -5.71 1.77
C PRO A 362 6.03 -4.53 0.81
N ALA A 363 7.30 -4.12 0.65
CA ALA A 363 7.68 -3.12 -0.35
C ALA A 363 7.37 -3.60 -1.77
N ILE A 364 7.75 -4.84 -2.09
CA ILE A 364 7.49 -5.46 -3.39
C ILE A 364 5.98 -5.63 -3.62
N GLU A 365 5.23 -6.04 -2.60
CA GLU A 365 3.77 -6.26 -2.68
C GLU A 365 3.02 -4.96 -2.96
N THR A 366 3.34 -3.91 -2.21
CA THR A 366 2.69 -2.59 -2.34
C THR A 366 3.08 -1.94 -3.67
N HIS A 367 4.35 -2.00 -4.07
CA HIS A 367 4.82 -1.45 -5.34
C HIS A 367 4.17 -2.14 -6.54
N GLU A 368 4.05 -3.47 -6.51
CA GLU A 368 3.36 -4.20 -7.58
C GLU A 368 1.89 -3.78 -7.68
N MET A 369 1.18 -3.63 -6.56
CA MET A 369 -0.19 -3.11 -6.55
C MET A 369 -0.27 -1.73 -7.19
N LEU A 370 0.61 -0.80 -6.81
CA LEU A 370 0.66 0.54 -7.41
C LEU A 370 0.90 0.48 -8.92
N TYR A 371 1.82 -0.37 -9.36
CA TYR A 371 2.11 -0.54 -10.77
C TYR A 371 0.89 -1.04 -11.56
N GLN A 372 0.10 -1.96 -11.00
CA GLN A 372 -1.15 -2.43 -11.60
C GLN A 372 -2.17 -1.29 -11.77
N VAL A 373 -2.29 -0.40 -10.77
CA VAL A 373 -3.13 0.82 -10.88
C VAL A 373 -2.64 1.70 -12.04
N THR A 374 -1.33 1.92 -12.16
CA THR A 374 -0.78 2.71 -13.27
C THR A 374 -0.98 2.04 -14.64
N LYS A 375 -0.96 0.71 -14.71
CA LYS A 375 -1.26 -0.04 -15.95
C LYS A 375 -2.72 0.16 -16.36
N GLN A 376 -3.64 0.24 -15.39
CA GLN A 376 -5.06 0.45 -15.64
C GLN A 376 -5.41 1.89 -16.07
N HIS A 377 -4.77 2.91 -15.46
CA HIS A 377 -5.16 4.32 -15.63
C HIS A 377 -4.10 5.21 -16.29
N LYS A 378 -3.10 4.62 -16.95
CA LYS A 378 -1.90 5.29 -17.51
C LYS A 378 -0.98 5.85 -16.42
N PHE A 379 -1.46 6.72 -15.55
CA PHE A 379 -0.75 7.22 -14.38
C PHE A 379 -1.39 6.73 -13.08
N LEU A 380 -0.69 6.93 -11.97
CA LEU A 380 -1.28 6.76 -10.65
C LEU A 380 -2.21 7.97 -10.39
N PRO A 381 -3.54 7.77 -10.25
CA PRO A 381 -4.45 8.86 -9.88
C PRO A 381 -4.14 9.35 -8.46
N GLU A 382 -4.38 10.64 -8.19
CA GLU A 382 -4.15 11.29 -6.90
C GLU A 382 -4.84 10.55 -5.74
N ALA A 383 -5.97 9.89 -6.01
CA ALA A 383 -6.53 8.89 -5.11
C ALA A 383 -7.24 7.76 -5.86
N PHE A 384 -7.20 6.54 -5.30
CA PHE A 384 -7.89 5.36 -5.84
C PHE A 384 -8.48 4.48 -4.73
N THR A 385 -9.55 3.74 -5.07
CA THR A 385 -10.22 2.82 -4.14
C THR A 385 -9.49 1.47 -4.02
N THR A 386 -9.93 0.64 -3.07
CA THR A 386 -9.45 -0.74 -2.89
C THR A 386 -9.64 -1.63 -4.11
N GLU A 387 -10.55 -1.28 -5.03
CA GLU A 387 -10.77 -1.95 -6.32
C GLU A 387 -9.99 -1.30 -7.48
N PHE A 388 -9.00 -0.47 -7.16
CA PHE A 388 -8.17 0.27 -8.11
C PHE A 388 -8.98 1.19 -9.03
N ARG A 389 -10.11 1.71 -8.57
CA ARG A 389 -10.88 2.71 -9.31
C ARG A 389 -10.40 4.11 -8.96
N VAL A 390 -10.37 4.99 -9.96
CA VAL A 390 -10.06 6.41 -9.76
C VAL A 390 -11.06 7.02 -8.79
N HIS A 391 -10.58 7.51 -7.64
CA HIS A 391 -11.34 8.34 -6.71
C HIS A 391 -11.14 9.81 -7.05
N TRP A 392 -9.89 10.25 -7.17
CA TRP A 392 -9.49 11.59 -7.64
C TRP A 392 -8.55 11.44 -8.83
N GLY A 393 -8.97 12.00 -9.97
CA GLY A 393 -8.34 11.74 -11.26
C GLY A 393 -7.07 12.54 -11.53
N GLN A 394 -6.73 13.53 -10.70
CA GLN A 394 -5.55 14.36 -10.92
C GLN A 394 -4.27 13.53 -10.90
N HIS A 395 -3.25 13.98 -11.63
CA HIS A 395 -1.88 13.50 -11.53
C HIS A 395 -0.93 14.66 -11.82
N PRO A 396 -0.44 15.36 -10.77
CA PRO A 396 0.44 16.53 -10.91
C PRO A 396 1.91 16.15 -11.15
N LEU A 397 2.17 15.04 -11.88
CA LEU A 397 3.51 14.53 -12.17
C LEU A 397 4.28 14.05 -10.92
N ARG A 398 3.55 13.42 -10.00
CA ARG A 398 3.99 12.85 -8.72
C ARG A 398 5.22 11.92 -8.85
N PRO A 399 6.33 12.14 -8.10
CA PRO A 399 7.57 11.39 -8.26
C PRO A 399 7.69 10.10 -7.44
N GLU A 400 6.84 9.92 -6.42
CA GLU A 400 6.99 8.94 -5.33
C GLU A 400 7.02 7.48 -5.87
N PHE A 401 6.29 7.21 -6.95
CA PHE A 401 6.32 5.88 -7.57
C PHE A 401 7.66 5.57 -8.25
N ALA A 402 8.35 6.55 -8.84
CA ALA A 402 9.69 6.32 -9.38
C ALA A 402 10.75 6.27 -8.29
N GLU A 403 10.61 7.03 -7.21
CA GLU A 403 11.47 6.91 -6.02
C GLU A 403 11.49 5.45 -5.52
N SER A 404 10.31 4.90 -5.24
CA SER A 404 10.20 3.50 -4.80
C SER A 404 10.72 2.50 -5.82
N THR A 405 10.53 2.77 -7.11
CA THR A 405 11.08 1.95 -8.20
C THR A 405 12.61 1.95 -8.18
N TYR A 406 13.23 3.11 -7.98
CA TYR A 406 14.68 3.27 -7.84
C TYR A 406 15.22 2.48 -6.64
N TYR A 407 14.64 2.67 -5.46
CA TYR A 407 15.09 1.96 -4.25
C TYR A 407 14.94 0.44 -4.37
N LEU A 408 13.82 -0.04 -4.92
CA LEU A 408 13.61 -1.47 -5.13
C LEU A 408 14.60 -2.06 -6.13
N TYR A 409 14.90 -1.36 -7.23
CA TYR A 409 15.95 -1.79 -8.16
C TYR A 409 17.32 -1.83 -7.47
N LYS A 410 17.68 -0.79 -6.73
CA LYS A 410 18.96 -0.70 -6.01
C LYS A 410 19.15 -1.85 -5.01
N ALA A 411 18.10 -2.21 -4.28
CA ALA A 411 18.16 -3.29 -3.29
C ALA A 411 18.15 -4.69 -3.91
N THR A 412 17.40 -4.89 -5.00
CA THR A 412 17.15 -6.24 -5.55
C THR A 412 17.97 -6.59 -6.78
N GLY A 413 18.42 -5.60 -7.55
CA GLY A 413 19.01 -5.78 -8.87
C GLY A 413 18.04 -6.37 -9.91
N ASP A 414 16.74 -6.41 -9.62
CA ASP A 414 15.75 -7.08 -10.45
C ASP A 414 15.45 -6.25 -11.73
N PRO A 415 15.73 -6.77 -12.94
CA PRO A 415 15.49 -6.07 -14.20
C PRO A 415 14.03 -5.66 -14.42
N TYR A 416 13.08 -6.24 -13.70
CA TYR A 416 11.68 -5.84 -13.72
C TYR A 416 11.50 -4.33 -13.45
N TYR A 417 12.19 -3.79 -12.44
CA TYR A 417 12.05 -2.38 -12.07
C TYR A 417 12.61 -1.43 -13.15
N LEU A 418 13.58 -1.88 -13.96
CA LEU A 418 14.02 -1.12 -15.13
C LEU A 418 12.91 -1.03 -16.19
N ARG A 419 12.13 -2.09 -16.39
CA ARG A 419 10.97 -2.08 -17.31
C ARG A 419 9.84 -1.21 -16.76
N VAL A 420 9.63 -1.21 -15.44
CA VAL A 420 8.70 -0.27 -14.79
C VAL A 420 9.16 1.17 -15.04
N GLY A 421 10.43 1.49 -14.80
CA GLY A 421 11.00 2.81 -15.07
C GLY A 421 10.87 3.22 -16.55
N GLN A 422 11.11 2.29 -17.48
CA GLN A 422 10.92 2.52 -18.90
C GLN A 422 9.46 2.89 -19.20
N SER A 423 8.51 2.18 -18.60
CA SER A 423 7.08 2.50 -18.75
C SER A 423 6.73 3.90 -18.23
N ILE A 424 7.34 4.34 -17.12
CA ILE A 424 7.15 5.70 -16.60
C ILE A 424 7.63 6.74 -17.63
N VAL A 425 8.84 6.57 -18.17
CA VAL A 425 9.44 7.46 -19.18
C VAL A 425 8.58 7.54 -20.44
N GLU A 426 8.08 6.41 -20.93
CA GLU A 426 7.22 6.33 -22.11
C GLU A 426 5.88 7.04 -21.88
N LYS A 427 5.24 6.80 -20.72
CA LYS A 427 3.96 7.42 -20.36
C LYS A 427 4.07 8.93 -20.17
N LEU A 428 5.13 9.42 -19.54
CA LEU A 428 5.39 10.86 -19.41
C LEU A 428 5.48 11.52 -20.79
N ASN A 429 6.27 10.95 -21.72
CA ASN A 429 6.36 11.47 -23.08
C ASN A 429 5.04 11.37 -23.84
N ALA A 430 4.31 10.28 -23.70
CA ALA A 430 3.08 10.05 -24.46
C ALA A 430 1.88 10.86 -23.97
N HIS A 431 1.83 11.19 -22.67
CA HIS A 431 0.62 11.72 -22.05
C HIS A 431 0.80 13.02 -21.27
N ALA A 432 2.01 13.41 -20.86
CA ALA A 432 2.25 14.65 -20.11
C ALA A 432 3.08 15.68 -20.89
N ARG A 433 3.84 15.26 -21.91
CA ARG A 433 4.68 16.16 -22.70
C ARG A 433 3.85 17.12 -23.55
N VAL A 434 4.16 18.41 -23.46
CA VAL A 434 3.55 19.50 -24.23
C VAL A 434 4.62 20.41 -24.83
N PRO A 435 4.31 21.33 -25.76
CA PRO A 435 5.33 22.10 -26.48
C PRO A 435 6.30 22.91 -25.61
N CYS A 436 5.86 23.38 -24.44
CA CYS A 436 6.68 24.20 -23.53
C CYS A 436 6.93 23.51 -22.19
N GLY A 437 7.08 22.19 -22.16
CA GLY A 437 7.46 21.42 -20.97
C GLY A 437 6.61 20.16 -20.78
N PHE A 438 6.27 19.85 -19.53
CA PHE A 438 5.36 18.77 -19.16
C PHE A 438 4.23 19.33 -18.32
N ALA A 439 3.00 19.00 -18.69
CA ALA A 439 1.80 19.49 -18.02
C ALA A 439 1.26 18.41 -17.07
N ALA A 440 0.86 18.85 -15.87
CA ALA A 440 0.04 18.05 -14.97
C ALA A 440 -1.21 17.53 -15.69
N VAL A 441 -1.65 16.33 -15.33
CA VAL A 441 -2.87 15.73 -15.88
C VAL A 441 -4.01 16.00 -14.91
N GLN A 442 -5.01 16.75 -15.34
CA GLN A 442 -6.18 17.11 -14.52
C GLN A 442 -7.06 15.89 -14.22
N ASP A 443 -7.20 14.97 -15.18
CA ASP A 443 -7.91 13.70 -14.99
C ASP A 443 -7.30 12.59 -15.85
N VAL A 444 -6.74 11.56 -15.21
CA VAL A 444 -6.12 10.41 -15.88
C VAL A 444 -7.07 9.64 -16.81
N ARG A 445 -8.39 9.74 -16.59
CA ARG A 445 -9.42 9.10 -17.41
C ARG A 445 -9.58 9.79 -18.76
N THR A 446 -9.61 11.12 -18.74
CA THR A 446 -9.80 11.94 -19.96
C THR A 446 -8.47 12.26 -20.65
N GLY A 447 -7.37 12.32 -19.88
CA GLY A 447 -6.07 12.81 -20.34
C GLY A 447 -6.02 14.33 -20.52
N THR A 448 -6.96 15.09 -19.93
CA THR A 448 -6.94 16.56 -19.98
C THR A 448 -5.81 17.12 -19.15
N HIS A 449 -5.12 18.14 -19.67
CA HIS A 449 -4.00 18.79 -18.99
C HIS A 449 -4.43 19.97 -18.13
N GLU A 450 -3.70 20.19 -17.05
CA GLU A 450 -3.70 21.41 -16.26
C GLU A 450 -2.44 22.22 -16.60
N ASP A 451 -2.56 23.54 -16.70
CA ASP A 451 -1.44 24.44 -17.05
C ASP A 451 -0.49 24.64 -15.86
N ARG A 452 0.18 23.57 -15.47
CA ARG A 452 1.00 23.47 -14.26
C ARG A 452 2.16 22.49 -14.47
N MET A 453 3.36 22.92 -14.11
CA MET A 453 4.55 22.08 -13.94
C MET A 453 5.22 22.46 -12.62
N ASP A 454 5.03 21.63 -11.59
CA ASP A 454 5.63 21.83 -10.27
C ASP A 454 7.15 21.66 -10.30
N SER A 455 7.83 22.32 -9.36
CA SER A 455 9.30 22.29 -9.25
C SER A 455 9.86 20.89 -8.97
N PHE A 456 9.19 20.09 -8.13
CA PHE A 456 9.58 18.72 -7.81
C PHE A 456 9.70 17.80 -9.03
N PHE A 457 8.97 18.10 -10.12
CA PHE A 457 9.08 17.29 -11.33
C PHE A 457 10.51 17.32 -11.88
N LEU A 458 11.18 18.48 -11.76
CA LEU A 458 12.59 18.62 -12.12
C LEU A 458 13.52 18.10 -11.02
N ALA A 459 13.23 18.40 -9.76
CA ALA A 459 14.09 18.05 -8.62
C ALA A 459 14.12 16.55 -8.30
N GLU A 460 13.00 15.84 -8.50
CA GLU A 460 12.81 14.46 -8.06
C GLU A 460 12.68 13.49 -9.21
N MET A 461 11.69 13.69 -10.10
CA MET A 461 11.31 12.68 -11.09
C MET A 461 12.48 12.32 -12.02
N PHE A 462 13.12 13.32 -12.61
CA PHE A 462 14.26 13.09 -13.49
C PHE A 462 15.48 12.55 -12.74
N LYS A 463 15.68 12.96 -11.48
CA LYS A 463 16.77 12.48 -10.62
C LYS A 463 16.65 10.98 -10.38
N TYR A 464 15.49 10.49 -9.92
CA TYR A 464 15.27 9.07 -9.68
C TYR A 464 15.30 8.23 -10.96
N LEU A 465 14.69 8.72 -12.05
CA LEU A 465 14.73 8.01 -13.33
C LEU A 465 16.16 7.95 -13.89
N TYR A 466 16.92 9.05 -13.85
CA TYR A 466 18.30 9.05 -14.32
C TYR A 466 19.17 8.08 -13.52
N LEU A 467 19.04 8.08 -12.20
CA LEU A 467 19.79 7.17 -11.32
C LEU A 467 19.40 5.70 -11.52
N LEU A 468 18.13 5.40 -11.84
CA LEU A 468 17.65 4.05 -12.13
C LEU A 468 18.35 3.42 -13.35
N PHE A 469 18.68 4.24 -14.36
CA PHE A 469 19.33 3.78 -15.60
C PHE A 469 20.83 4.07 -15.67
N SER A 470 21.41 4.64 -14.61
CA SER A 470 22.83 4.94 -14.54
C SER A 470 23.60 3.86 -13.78
N GLU A 471 24.81 3.58 -14.25
CA GLU A 471 25.75 2.71 -13.55
C GLU A 471 26.71 3.53 -12.68
N ARG A 472 27.27 2.96 -11.60
CA ARG A 472 28.14 3.69 -10.65
C ARG A 472 29.33 4.39 -11.31
N ASN A 473 29.92 3.79 -12.35
CA ASN A 473 31.06 4.36 -13.08
C ASN A 473 30.69 5.52 -14.01
N GLN A 474 29.42 5.85 -14.15
CA GLN A 474 28.91 6.94 -14.99
C GLN A 474 28.58 8.20 -14.16
N LEU A 475 28.61 8.10 -12.83
CA LEU A 475 28.37 9.22 -11.91
C LEU A 475 29.69 9.83 -11.47
N HIS A 476 29.70 11.15 -11.23
CA HIS A 476 30.89 11.90 -10.75
C HIS A 476 31.23 11.65 -9.28
N PHE A 477 30.27 11.11 -8.54
CA PHE A 477 30.36 10.86 -7.11
C PHE A 477 29.58 9.60 -6.76
N ASP A 478 29.92 8.99 -5.64
CA ASP A 478 29.15 7.86 -5.13
C ASP A 478 27.85 8.37 -4.50
N ILE A 479 26.73 8.00 -5.10
CA ILE A 479 25.40 8.36 -4.59
C ILE A 479 25.13 7.74 -3.20
N ASP A 480 25.86 6.68 -2.83
CA ASP A 480 25.72 6.00 -1.54
C ASP A 480 26.33 6.81 -0.38
N ASP A 481 27.16 7.82 -0.67
CA ASP A 481 27.70 8.76 0.33
C ASP A 481 26.68 9.85 0.73
N TYR A 482 25.48 9.82 0.15
CA TYR A 482 24.44 10.81 0.36
C TYR A 482 23.11 10.15 0.74
N ILE A 483 22.31 10.89 1.50
CA ILE A 483 20.90 10.59 1.75
C ILE A 483 20.04 11.64 1.05
N PHE A 484 18.97 11.18 0.40
CA PHE A 484 17.97 12.05 -0.21
C PHE A 484 17.04 12.61 0.86
N THR A 485 16.72 13.90 0.84
CA THR A 485 15.57 14.44 1.58
C THR A 485 14.25 13.94 0.97
N THR A 486 13.10 14.40 1.47
CA THR A 486 11.78 14.06 0.87
C THR A 486 11.60 14.72 -0.50
N GLU A 487 12.26 15.87 -0.74
CA GLU A 487 12.31 16.54 -2.06
C GLU A 487 13.52 16.10 -2.90
N ALA A 488 14.02 14.89 -2.64
CA ALA A 488 15.19 14.29 -3.29
C ALA A 488 16.49 15.12 -3.25
N HIS A 489 16.67 16.07 -2.31
CA HIS A 489 17.93 16.81 -2.20
C HIS A 489 19.03 16.00 -1.52
N LEU A 490 20.27 16.19 -1.96
CA LEU A 490 21.40 15.39 -1.50
C LEU A 490 22.06 15.99 -0.25
N LEU A 491 22.01 15.26 0.87
CA LEU A 491 22.75 15.59 2.09
C LEU A 491 23.83 14.53 2.36
N PRO A 492 25.08 14.90 2.68
CA PRO A 492 26.15 13.93 2.82
C PRO A 492 26.06 13.23 4.17
N VAL A 493 26.21 11.90 4.18
CA VAL A 493 26.16 11.10 5.42
C VAL A 493 27.33 11.40 6.38
N SER A 494 28.35 12.11 5.89
CA SER A 494 29.48 12.62 6.68
C SER A 494 29.07 13.68 7.72
N LEU A 495 27.85 14.22 7.65
CA LEU A 495 27.29 15.09 8.69
C LEU A 495 27.02 14.37 10.02
N SER A 496 27.02 13.03 10.01
CA SER A 496 26.89 12.21 11.21
C SER A 496 28.04 12.45 12.18
N THR A 497 27.70 12.70 13.45
CA THR A 497 28.67 12.76 14.56
C THR A 497 28.99 11.39 15.16
N SER A 498 28.24 10.37 14.78
CA SER A 498 28.38 9.00 15.30
C SER A 498 29.24 8.18 14.32
N GLN A 499 30.47 7.81 14.73
CA GLN A 499 31.21 6.77 14.01
C GLN A 499 30.56 5.41 14.31
N PRO A 500 30.04 4.67 13.31
CA PRO A 500 29.50 3.35 13.57
C PRO A 500 30.62 2.45 14.06
N ARG A 501 30.42 1.81 15.23
CA ARG A 501 31.23 0.65 15.61
C ARG A 501 30.83 -0.50 14.69
N CYS A 502 31.45 -0.61 13.52
CA CYS A 502 31.45 -1.87 12.79
C CYS A 502 32.25 -2.89 13.62
N GLN A 503 31.56 -3.57 14.54
CA GLN A 503 32.12 -4.75 15.20
C GLN A 503 32.16 -5.88 14.19
N SER A 504 33.32 -6.03 13.54
CA SER A 504 33.68 -7.27 12.86
C SER A 504 33.80 -8.37 13.92
N ASN A 505 32.97 -9.40 13.79
CA ASN A 505 32.92 -10.64 14.58
C ASN A 505 32.13 -10.53 15.89
N ASP A 506 30.82 -10.81 15.82
CA ASP A 506 30.14 -11.61 16.85
C ASP A 506 28.86 -12.24 16.28
N THR A 507 28.57 -13.45 16.77
CA THR A 507 27.45 -14.33 16.37
C THR A 507 26.11 -13.61 16.25
N VAL A 508 25.43 -13.80 15.12
CA VAL A 508 24.13 -13.20 14.76
C VAL A 508 23.09 -13.39 15.87
N ARG A 509 22.78 -12.30 16.58
CA ARG A 509 21.61 -12.17 17.47
C ARG A 509 20.49 -11.47 16.72
N LEU A 510 19.24 -11.78 17.06
CA LEU A 510 18.02 -11.25 16.42
C LEU A 510 17.98 -9.69 16.39
N ASP A 511 18.65 -9.02 17.33
CA ASP A 511 18.75 -7.56 17.42
C ASP A 511 19.67 -6.90 16.36
N GLN A 512 20.51 -7.66 15.64
CA GLN A 512 21.41 -7.11 14.62
C GLN A 512 20.72 -6.77 13.29
N PHE A 513 19.53 -7.29 13.01
CA PHE A 513 18.78 -6.94 11.79
C PHE A 513 18.32 -5.49 11.80
N THR A 514 18.02 -4.93 12.97
CA THR A 514 17.55 -3.55 13.14
C THR A 514 18.62 -2.50 12.79
N TYR A 515 19.90 -2.88 12.83
CA TYR A 515 21.06 -1.99 12.65
C TYR A 515 21.91 -2.33 11.42
N SER A 516 21.46 -3.28 10.59
CA SER A 516 22.20 -3.72 9.41
C SER A 516 21.59 -3.16 8.14
N CYS A 517 22.42 -2.73 7.19
CA CYS A 517 21.93 -2.36 5.87
C CYS A 517 21.19 -3.54 5.23
N PRO A 518 20.06 -3.30 4.53
CA PRO A 518 19.34 -4.33 3.82
C PRO A 518 20.26 -5.02 2.82
N SER A 519 20.42 -6.33 2.94
CA SER A 519 21.14 -7.13 1.95
C SER A 519 20.25 -8.29 1.54
N THR A 520 19.96 -8.38 0.24
CA THR A 520 19.25 -9.52 -0.35
C THR A 520 20.01 -10.83 -0.14
N GLN A 521 21.33 -10.78 -0.04
CA GLN A 521 22.17 -11.95 0.26
C GLN A 521 21.98 -12.43 1.71
N THR A 522 21.69 -11.50 2.64
CA THR A 522 21.46 -11.80 4.05
C THR A 522 20.00 -12.18 4.32
N LEU A 523 19.05 -11.51 3.67
CA LEU A 523 17.61 -11.71 3.87
C LEU A 523 17.05 -12.90 3.07
N PHE A 524 17.61 -13.16 1.88
CA PHE A 524 17.17 -14.24 0.97
C PHE A 524 18.37 -14.95 0.32
N PRO A 525 19.21 -15.65 1.11
CA PRO A 525 20.37 -16.35 0.59
C PRO A 525 19.93 -17.35 -0.50
N ASN A 526 20.56 -17.26 -1.68
CA ASN A 526 20.39 -18.17 -2.83
C ASN A 526 19.04 -18.11 -3.57
N ASN A 527 18.22 -17.05 -3.43
CA ASN A 527 17.00 -16.89 -4.23
C ASN A 527 16.98 -15.58 -5.05
N PRO A 528 17.67 -15.52 -6.21
CA PRO A 528 17.65 -14.35 -7.09
C PRO A 528 16.26 -14.07 -7.69
N SER A 529 15.35 -15.06 -7.64
CA SER A 529 13.97 -14.95 -8.11
C SER A 529 12.95 -14.60 -7.01
N PHE A 530 13.40 -14.25 -5.80
CA PHE A 530 12.52 -13.97 -4.66
C PHE A 530 11.52 -12.85 -4.99
N ALA A 531 12.03 -11.73 -5.52
CA ALA A 531 11.18 -10.59 -5.86
C ALA A 531 10.17 -10.94 -6.96
N LYS A 532 10.59 -11.70 -7.97
CA LYS A 532 9.69 -12.25 -8.99
C LYS A 532 8.59 -13.13 -8.39
N THR A 533 8.93 -14.02 -7.45
CA THR A 533 7.97 -14.94 -6.83
C THR A 533 6.86 -14.19 -6.08
N ILE A 534 7.23 -13.14 -5.35
CA ILE A 534 6.26 -12.28 -4.67
C ILE A 534 5.40 -11.54 -5.70
N ARG A 535 5.99 -10.87 -6.68
CA ARG A 535 5.20 -10.13 -7.67
C ARG A 535 4.23 -11.03 -8.42
N ASP A 536 4.69 -12.21 -8.85
CA ASP A 536 3.87 -13.16 -9.59
C ASP A 536 2.69 -13.67 -8.74
N SER A 537 2.76 -13.73 -7.40
CA SER A 537 1.58 -14.06 -6.59
C SER A 537 0.50 -12.97 -6.59
N TYR A 538 0.87 -11.70 -6.85
CA TYR A 538 -0.06 -10.57 -6.85
C TYR A 538 -0.52 -10.12 -8.24
N LYS A 539 0.21 -10.48 -9.31
CA LYS A 539 -0.22 -10.25 -10.71
C LYS A 539 -1.58 -10.87 -11.04
N TYR A 540 -1.94 -11.98 -10.39
CA TYR A 540 -3.18 -12.71 -10.67
C TYR A 540 -4.36 -12.33 -9.76
N LEU A 541 -4.15 -11.51 -8.73
CA LEU A 541 -5.20 -11.04 -7.83
C LEU A 541 -6.01 -9.87 -8.42
N THR A 542 -5.48 -9.17 -9.42
CA THR A 542 -6.05 -7.90 -9.91
C THR A 542 -6.95 -8.03 -11.14
N GLY A 543 -7.08 -9.23 -11.73
CA GLY A 543 -7.94 -9.48 -12.89
C GLY A 543 -7.53 -8.76 -14.20
N VAL A 544 -6.45 -7.99 -14.20
CA VAL A 544 -5.93 -7.30 -15.38
C VAL A 544 -4.90 -8.20 -16.07
N GLY A 545 -5.34 -8.89 -17.14
CA GLY A 545 -4.45 -9.72 -17.99
C GLY A 545 -4.88 -11.17 -18.23
N ARG A 546 -6.18 -11.48 -18.32
CA ARG A 546 -6.63 -12.80 -18.81
C ARG A 546 -6.34 -12.97 -20.31
N ALA A 547 -5.11 -13.34 -20.66
CA ALA A 547 -4.84 -14.19 -21.81
C ALA A 547 -4.71 -15.63 -21.30
N PHE A 548 -5.65 -16.49 -21.68
CA PHE A 548 -5.67 -17.90 -21.25
C PHE A 548 -4.56 -18.68 -21.96
N HIS A 549 -3.44 -18.92 -21.27
CA HIS A 549 -2.56 -20.05 -21.58
C HIS A 549 -2.34 -20.89 -20.32
N ALA A 550 -2.88 -22.12 -20.36
CA ALA A 550 -2.66 -23.12 -19.33
C ALA A 550 -1.19 -23.54 -19.37
N SER A 551 -0.39 -23.09 -18.40
CA SER A 551 0.98 -23.57 -18.23
C SER A 551 1.08 -24.77 -17.29
N PRO A 552 2.03 -25.68 -17.52
CA PRO A 552 1.98 -27.05 -17.02
C PRO A 552 2.57 -27.19 -15.62
N VAL A 553 1.99 -28.12 -14.85
CA VAL A 553 2.38 -28.49 -13.49
C VAL A 553 3.83 -28.98 -13.45
N ARG A 554 4.70 -28.31 -12.68
CA ARG A 554 6.06 -28.81 -12.35
C ARG A 554 6.03 -29.56 -11.02
N CYS A 555 6.38 -30.85 -11.05
CA CYS A 555 6.62 -31.68 -9.87
C CYS A 555 8.07 -31.55 -9.38
N VAL A 556 8.27 -31.44 -8.07
CA VAL A 556 9.58 -31.55 -7.40
C VAL A 556 9.61 -32.88 -6.62
N CYS A 557 10.60 -33.73 -6.90
CA CYS A 557 10.82 -34.99 -6.18
C CYS A 557 11.85 -34.81 -5.06
N LEU A 558 11.58 -35.36 -3.86
CA LEU A 558 12.55 -35.58 -2.79
C LEU A 558 12.65 -37.08 -2.49
N LEU A 559 13.86 -37.64 -2.51
CA LEU A 559 14.19 -39.04 -2.20
C LEU A 559 14.40 -39.23 -0.68
N PRO A 560 13.96 -40.35 -0.07
CA PRO A 560 14.30 -40.71 1.30
C PRO A 560 15.53 -41.62 1.37
N CYS A 561 16.40 -41.38 2.36
CA CYS A 561 17.57 -42.21 2.68
C CYS A 561 17.16 -43.36 3.62
N PRO A 562 17.54 -44.63 3.37
CA PRO A 562 17.25 -45.71 4.31
C PRO A 562 18.41 -45.95 5.29
N ASN A 563 18.04 -46.04 6.57
CA ASN A 563 18.67 -46.76 7.69
C ASN A 563 20.16 -46.53 8.01
N GLY A 564 20.38 -45.72 9.04
CA GLY A 564 21.24 -46.03 10.19
C GLY A 564 22.73 -46.25 9.96
N CYS A 565 23.53 -45.19 10.11
CA CYS A 565 24.86 -45.34 10.71
C CYS A 565 25.38 -44.02 11.30
N SER A 566 25.87 -44.12 12.52
CA SER A 566 26.52 -43.10 13.34
C SER A 566 27.93 -42.74 12.87
N ARG A 567 28.27 -41.44 12.96
CA ARG A 567 29.61 -40.79 12.99
C ARG A 567 30.57 -40.94 11.78
N CYS A 568 31.08 -39.77 11.37
CA CYS A 568 32.34 -39.42 10.68
C CYS A 568 32.45 -39.52 9.13
N GLY A 569 32.79 -38.37 8.51
CA GLY A 569 33.91 -38.25 7.54
C GLY A 569 33.62 -38.07 6.04
N ARG A 570 33.90 -36.86 5.51
CA ARG A 570 34.41 -36.47 4.16
C ARG A 570 34.05 -37.25 2.85
N TRP A 571 33.67 -36.45 1.83
CA TRP A 571 33.90 -36.53 0.36
C TRP A 571 33.15 -37.56 -0.55
N CYS A 572 32.48 -37.01 -1.59
CA CYS A 572 32.43 -37.42 -3.02
C CYS A 572 31.30 -38.28 -3.70
N ILE A 573 30.64 -37.64 -4.71
CA ILE A 573 30.55 -37.92 -6.18
C ILE A 573 29.75 -39.13 -6.81
N HIS A 574 28.82 -38.79 -7.75
CA HIS A 574 28.23 -39.43 -8.98
C HIS A 574 27.35 -40.73 -9.04
N PHE A 575 26.13 -40.56 -9.62
CA PHE A 575 25.32 -41.31 -10.64
C PHE A 575 25.07 -42.86 -10.62
N PHE A 576 23.80 -43.32 -10.66
CA PHE A 576 23.09 -43.99 -11.80
C PHE A 576 21.67 -44.54 -11.47
N TRP A 577 20.84 -44.73 -12.51
CA TRP A 577 19.41 -45.11 -12.61
C TRP A 577 18.96 -46.49 -12.05
N SER A 578 17.68 -46.62 -11.61
CA SER A 578 16.66 -47.47 -12.30
C SER A 578 15.27 -47.59 -11.61
N SER A 579 14.25 -47.56 -12.47
CA SER A 579 12.91 -48.19 -12.46
C SER A 579 11.83 -47.89 -11.39
N CYS A 580 10.62 -47.70 -11.92
CA CYS A 580 9.39 -47.20 -11.29
C CYS A 580 8.41 -48.35 -10.98
N SER A 581 7.61 -48.25 -9.89
CA SER A 581 6.20 -48.68 -9.90
C SER A 581 5.39 -48.22 -8.67
N ARG A 582 4.35 -47.43 -8.97
CA ARG A 582 3.04 -47.22 -8.28
C ARG A 582 3.01 -46.50 -6.92
N VAL A 583 2.54 -45.25 -6.93
CA VAL A 583 2.27 -44.40 -5.75
C VAL A 583 0.77 -44.09 -5.67
N TYR A 584 0.16 -44.30 -4.49
CA TYR A 584 -1.14 -43.74 -4.10
C TYR A 584 -0.92 -42.35 -3.48
N MET A 585 -1.78 -41.38 -3.83
CA MET A 585 -1.67 -39.99 -3.41
C MET A 585 -2.45 -39.77 -2.09
N VAL A 586 -1.73 -39.51 -0.99
CA VAL A 586 -2.31 -38.99 0.25
C VAL A 586 -1.90 -37.52 0.38
N LYS A 587 -2.88 -36.61 0.35
CA LYS A 587 -2.72 -35.17 0.50
C LYS A 587 -2.66 -34.85 2.00
N LEU A 588 -1.47 -34.58 2.54
CA LEU A 588 -1.30 -34.01 3.88
C LEU A 588 -1.33 -32.49 3.74
N VAL A 589 -2.47 -31.89 4.10
CA VAL A 589 -2.60 -30.45 4.31
C VAL A 589 -2.16 -30.20 5.75
N ALA A 590 -1.02 -29.52 5.93
CA ALA A 590 -0.68 -28.92 7.20
C ALA A 590 -1.37 -27.56 7.27
N GLU A 591 -2.55 -27.53 7.91
CA GLU A 591 -3.15 -26.29 8.41
C GLU A 591 -2.32 -25.79 9.58
N VAL A 592 -1.66 -24.64 9.40
CA VAL A 592 -1.25 -23.80 10.52
C VAL A 592 -2.42 -22.90 10.82
N THR A 593 -3.26 -23.32 11.76
CA THR A 593 -4.30 -22.47 12.35
C THR A 593 -3.66 -21.34 13.13
N GLN A 594 -3.64 -20.14 12.55
CA GLN A 594 -3.57 -18.90 13.31
C GLN A 594 -4.99 -18.56 13.75
N ASN A 595 -5.25 -18.67 15.06
CA ASN A 595 -6.49 -18.18 15.67
C ASN A 595 -6.46 -16.63 15.69
N SER A 596 -6.85 -16.01 14.59
CA SER A 596 -7.66 -14.78 14.63
C SER A 596 -9.05 -15.21 14.19
N ALA A 597 -10.06 -15.00 15.04
CA ALA A 597 -11.45 -15.26 14.67
C ALA A 597 -11.89 -14.28 13.58
N GLU A 598 -11.55 -14.58 12.32
CA GLU A 598 -12.32 -14.14 11.18
C GLU A 598 -13.66 -14.89 11.29
N GLU A 599 -14.76 -14.16 11.49
CA GLU A 599 -16.10 -14.73 11.42
C GLU A 599 -16.30 -15.28 9.99
N GLU A 600 -16.16 -16.60 9.84
CA GLU A 600 -16.48 -17.30 8.59
C GLU A 600 -17.91 -16.94 8.19
N VAL A 601 -18.07 -16.31 7.02
CA VAL A 601 -19.38 -15.86 6.54
C VAL A 601 -20.19 -17.08 6.10
N VAL A 602 -21.01 -17.61 7.01
CA VAL A 602 -21.88 -18.75 6.72
C VAL A 602 -22.90 -18.35 5.64
N PRO A 603 -22.90 -19.00 4.45
CA PRO A 603 -23.84 -18.68 3.40
C PRO A 603 -25.27 -19.10 3.77
N LEU A 604 -26.23 -18.21 3.51
CA LEU A 604 -27.66 -18.51 3.59
C LEU A 604 -28.21 -18.83 2.20
N ILE A 605 -29.43 -19.33 2.14
CA ILE A 605 -30.12 -19.60 0.89
C ILE A 605 -31.55 -19.09 0.91
N VAL A 606 -32.04 -18.72 -0.27
CA VAL A 606 -33.46 -18.48 -0.57
C VAL A 606 -33.93 -19.59 -1.51
N GLN A 607 -34.84 -20.43 -1.04
CA GLN A 607 -35.37 -21.58 -1.78
C GLN A 607 -36.82 -21.32 -2.18
N LEU A 608 -37.14 -21.42 -3.48
CA LEU A 608 -38.51 -21.25 -3.98
C LEU A 608 -39.27 -22.57 -3.80
N ILE A 609 -40.36 -22.54 -3.03
CA ILE A 609 -41.10 -23.75 -2.62
C ILE A 609 -42.50 -23.84 -3.22
N SER A 610 -43.05 -22.77 -3.80
CA SER A 610 -44.31 -22.85 -4.54
C SER A 610 -44.13 -23.56 -5.90
N PRO A 611 -45.21 -24.15 -6.47
CA PRO A 611 -45.20 -24.64 -7.85
C PRO A 611 -44.89 -23.51 -8.85
N PRO A 612 -44.11 -23.74 -9.93
CA PRO A 612 -43.55 -25.02 -10.40
C PRO A 612 -42.20 -25.41 -9.78
N PHE A 613 -41.63 -24.57 -8.90
CA PHE A 613 -40.25 -24.71 -8.41
C PHE A 613 -40.08 -25.86 -7.42
N LEU A 614 -41.07 -26.11 -6.54
CA LEU A 614 -41.11 -27.25 -5.60
C LEU A 614 -39.79 -27.50 -4.84
N GLY A 615 -39.07 -26.43 -4.48
CA GLY A 615 -37.78 -26.49 -3.78
C GLY A 615 -36.56 -26.77 -4.67
N ARG A 616 -36.70 -26.90 -5.99
CA ARG A 616 -35.56 -27.18 -6.90
C ARG A 616 -34.68 -25.96 -7.11
N THR A 617 -35.29 -24.78 -7.18
CA THR A 617 -34.58 -23.50 -7.34
C THR A 617 -34.07 -23.01 -6.00
N VAL A 618 -32.74 -22.89 -5.89
CA VAL A 618 -32.06 -22.42 -4.67
C VAL A 618 -31.08 -21.33 -5.05
N LEU A 619 -31.24 -20.18 -4.40
CA LEU A 619 -30.46 -18.98 -4.63
C LEU A 619 -29.54 -18.77 -3.42
N THR A 620 -28.24 -18.64 -3.68
CA THR A 620 -27.27 -18.34 -2.62
C THR A 620 -27.45 -16.91 -2.16
N ALA A 621 -27.46 -16.70 -0.84
CA ALA A 621 -27.69 -15.40 -0.24
C ALA A 621 -26.64 -15.05 0.83
N GLY A 622 -26.26 -13.77 0.89
CA GLY A 622 -25.42 -13.21 1.93
C GLY A 622 -26.22 -12.94 3.22
N PRO A 623 -25.65 -13.18 4.42
CA PRO A 623 -26.34 -12.94 5.68
C PRO A 623 -26.28 -11.46 6.10
N ALA A 624 -27.04 -11.09 7.13
CA ALA A 624 -26.95 -9.80 7.81
C ALA A 624 -26.32 -9.96 9.20
N LYS A 625 -25.53 -8.97 9.64
CA LYS A 625 -25.01 -8.90 11.04
C LYS A 625 -26.06 -8.42 12.04
N PHE A 626 -27.28 -8.13 11.59
CA PHE A 626 -28.39 -7.61 12.37
C PHE A 626 -29.70 -8.21 11.88
N GLY A 627 -30.76 -8.14 12.69
CA GLY A 627 -31.99 -8.88 12.43
C GLY A 627 -31.96 -10.28 13.02
N MET A 628 -32.94 -11.09 12.64
CA MET A 628 -33.07 -12.47 13.11
C MET A 628 -31.95 -13.35 12.58
N ASP A 629 -31.25 -14.04 13.49
CA ASP A 629 -30.22 -15.01 13.15
C ASP A 629 -30.83 -16.33 12.66
N LEU A 630 -30.83 -16.51 11.34
CA LEU A 630 -31.38 -17.70 10.68
C LEU A 630 -30.58 -18.98 10.96
N THR A 631 -29.32 -18.90 11.43
CA THR A 631 -28.52 -20.08 11.77
C THR A 631 -29.03 -20.80 13.02
N LYS A 632 -29.64 -20.04 13.94
CA LYS A 632 -30.22 -20.55 15.19
C LYS A 632 -31.66 -21.05 15.04
N GLN A 633 -32.29 -20.84 13.89
CA GLN A 633 -33.65 -21.31 13.63
C GLN A 633 -33.63 -22.75 13.11
N GLU A 634 -34.48 -23.61 13.70
CA GLU A 634 -34.54 -25.03 13.33
C GLU A 634 -35.14 -25.22 11.93
N HIS A 635 -36.18 -24.44 11.58
CA HIS A 635 -37.01 -24.63 10.38
C HIS A 635 -36.90 -23.50 9.33
N GLY A 636 -36.08 -22.46 9.56
CA GLY A 636 -36.01 -21.28 8.69
C GLY A 636 -37.29 -20.44 8.71
N VAL A 637 -37.36 -19.40 7.86
CA VAL A 637 -38.55 -18.53 7.76
C VAL A 637 -39.18 -18.68 6.37
N LYS A 638 -40.47 -19.04 6.36
CA LYS A 638 -41.30 -19.18 5.17
C LYS A 638 -42.24 -17.98 5.03
N GLY A 639 -42.39 -17.49 3.79
CA GLY A 639 -43.43 -16.51 3.46
C GLY A 639 -43.57 -16.31 1.95
N SER A 640 -44.71 -15.75 1.53
CA SER A 640 -44.89 -15.30 0.15
C SER A 640 -44.19 -13.95 -0.04
N ILE A 641 -43.64 -13.72 -1.24
CA ILE A 641 -42.90 -12.50 -1.54
C ILE A 641 -43.81 -11.40 -2.06
N VAL A 642 -43.65 -10.19 -1.53
CA VAL A 642 -44.30 -8.97 -2.03
C VAL A 642 -43.23 -7.91 -2.28
N LYS A 643 -43.28 -7.26 -3.46
CA LYS A 643 -42.35 -6.18 -3.84
C LYS A 643 -42.72 -4.90 -3.09
N SER A 644 -41.74 -4.20 -2.53
CA SER A 644 -41.99 -2.91 -1.88
C SER A 644 -42.26 -1.79 -2.89
N SER A 645 -43.09 -0.81 -2.52
CA SER A 645 -43.26 0.47 -3.22
C SER A 645 -42.91 1.62 -2.28
N PRO A 646 -41.89 2.45 -2.59
CA PRO A 646 -40.97 2.34 -3.72
C PRO A 646 -40.03 1.12 -3.58
N TYR A 647 -39.59 0.55 -4.70
CA TYR A 647 -38.79 -0.68 -4.70
C TYR A 647 -37.46 -0.57 -3.94
N THR A 648 -36.91 0.64 -3.82
CA THR A 648 -35.68 0.88 -3.05
C THR A 648 -35.90 0.92 -1.54
N ALA A 649 -37.15 1.05 -1.06
CA ALA A 649 -37.54 1.19 0.35
C ALA A 649 -36.80 2.32 1.11
N CYS A 650 -36.29 3.33 0.40
CA CYS A 650 -35.58 4.46 1.01
C CYS A 650 -36.48 5.57 1.55
N GLY A 651 -37.75 5.59 1.15
CA GLY A 651 -38.75 6.54 1.61
C GLY A 651 -39.91 5.86 2.36
N HIS A 652 -41.05 6.56 2.43
CA HIS A 652 -42.29 6.02 2.96
C HIS A 652 -42.77 4.82 2.14
N ILE A 653 -43.24 3.76 2.80
CA ILE A 653 -43.73 2.54 2.14
C ILE A 653 -45.21 2.72 1.79
N GLU A 654 -45.50 2.76 0.49
CA GLU A 654 -46.85 3.02 -0.03
C GLU A 654 -47.76 1.81 0.08
N ASN A 655 -47.22 0.59 -0.08
CA ASN A 655 -47.99 -0.65 -0.05
C ASN A 655 -47.83 -1.44 1.25
N ALA A 656 -47.87 -0.75 2.39
CA ALA A 656 -47.70 -1.37 3.71
C ALA A 656 -48.76 -2.45 4.00
N GLU A 657 -50.02 -2.26 3.57
CA GLU A 657 -51.09 -3.25 3.76
C GLU A 657 -50.82 -4.57 3.02
N GLU A 658 -50.14 -4.52 1.87
CA GLU A 658 -49.78 -5.71 1.08
C GLU A 658 -48.57 -6.44 1.68
N LEU A 659 -47.64 -5.70 2.30
CA LEU A 659 -46.43 -6.25 2.93
C LEU A 659 -46.70 -6.93 4.28
N GLY A 660 -47.83 -6.61 4.92
CA GLY A 660 -48.23 -7.19 6.19
C GLY A 660 -48.30 -8.72 6.14
N GLY A 661 -47.43 -9.40 6.90
CA GLY A 661 -47.37 -10.86 6.95
C GLY A 661 -46.57 -11.54 5.83
N HIS A 662 -45.94 -10.76 4.93
CA HIS A 662 -45.20 -11.26 3.76
C HIS A 662 -43.70 -10.96 3.85
N ILE A 663 -42.90 -11.62 3.00
CA ILE A 663 -41.46 -11.32 2.85
C ILE A 663 -41.32 -10.18 1.85
N ALA A 664 -40.73 -9.07 2.29
CA ALA A 664 -40.52 -7.90 1.44
C ALA A 664 -39.34 -8.13 0.47
N LEU A 665 -39.55 -7.83 -0.80
CA LEU A 665 -38.49 -7.76 -1.81
C LEU A 665 -38.15 -6.29 -2.10
N ALA A 666 -36.90 -5.89 -1.86
CA ALA A 666 -36.44 -4.53 -2.04
C ALA A 666 -35.11 -4.47 -2.80
N LEU A 667 -34.91 -3.44 -3.60
CA LEU A 667 -33.68 -3.20 -4.35
C LEU A 667 -32.68 -2.39 -3.50
N ARG A 668 -31.38 -2.68 -3.69
CA ARG A 668 -30.30 -1.83 -3.22
C ARG A 668 -30.45 -0.43 -3.82
N GLY A 669 -30.24 0.58 -2.97
CA GLY A 669 -30.41 2.00 -3.31
C GLY A 669 -29.54 2.84 -2.38
N ASP A 670 -29.68 4.15 -2.41
CA ASP A 670 -28.71 5.09 -1.81
C ASP A 670 -28.81 5.24 -0.27
N CYS A 671 -29.66 4.46 0.39
CA CYS A 671 -29.82 4.49 1.84
C CYS A 671 -29.43 3.15 2.50
N MET A 672 -29.06 3.22 3.79
CA MET A 672 -28.53 2.09 4.56
C MET A 672 -29.52 0.93 4.71
N PHE A 673 -29.02 -0.32 4.71
CA PHE A 673 -29.85 -1.54 4.84
C PHE A 673 -30.65 -1.60 6.14
N ALA A 674 -30.06 -1.21 7.28
CA ALA A 674 -30.76 -1.19 8.57
C ALA A 674 -31.95 -0.22 8.56
N ALA A 675 -31.79 0.98 7.98
CA ALA A 675 -32.88 1.95 7.86
C ALA A 675 -34.04 1.43 6.98
N LYS A 676 -33.73 0.71 5.90
CA LYS A 676 -34.75 0.05 5.06
C LYS A 676 -35.46 -1.07 5.79
N ALA A 677 -34.68 -1.91 6.49
CA ALA A 677 -35.21 -3.03 7.26
C ALA A 677 -36.20 -2.57 8.34
N ARG A 678 -35.91 -1.46 9.05
CA ARG A 678 -36.84 -0.86 10.02
C ARG A 678 -38.16 -0.45 9.38
N ARG A 679 -38.12 0.29 8.26
CA ARG A 679 -39.35 0.73 7.55
C ARG A 679 -40.18 -0.45 7.04
N LEU A 680 -39.52 -1.48 6.52
CA LEU A 680 -40.19 -2.69 6.04
C LEU A 680 -40.78 -3.51 7.20
N GLN A 681 -40.09 -3.55 8.34
CA GLN A 681 -40.62 -4.16 9.57
C GLN A 681 -41.82 -3.38 10.12
N GLU A 682 -41.76 -2.04 10.14
CA GLU A 682 -42.87 -1.16 10.52
C GLU A 682 -44.08 -1.32 9.58
N ALA A 683 -43.82 -1.59 8.31
CA ALA A 683 -44.84 -1.95 7.32
C ALA A 683 -45.40 -3.38 7.47
N GLY A 684 -44.97 -4.14 8.48
CA GLY A 684 -45.51 -5.47 8.81
C GLY A 684 -44.85 -6.65 8.08
N ALA A 685 -43.72 -6.44 7.39
CA ALA A 685 -42.99 -7.53 6.75
C ALA A 685 -42.43 -8.52 7.79
N ILE A 686 -42.49 -9.82 7.47
CA ILE A 686 -41.98 -10.90 8.34
C ILE A 686 -40.54 -11.33 7.98
N GLY A 687 -39.95 -10.70 6.96
CA GLY A 687 -38.58 -10.94 6.48
C GLY A 687 -38.28 -10.05 5.27
N VAL A 688 -37.00 -9.86 4.94
CA VAL A 688 -36.60 -9.02 3.77
C VAL A 688 -35.51 -9.69 2.93
N ILE A 689 -35.72 -9.66 1.62
CA ILE A 689 -34.73 -10.03 0.60
C ILE A 689 -34.29 -8.75 -0.11
N PHE A 690 -33.01 -8.43 -0.03
CA PHE A 690 -32.41 -7.32 -0.77
C PHE A 690 -31.77 -7.80 -2.06
N ILE A 691 -32.11 -7.21 -3.20
CA ILE A 691 -31.48 -7.47 -4.49
C ILE A 691 -30.44 -6.40 -4.80
N ASP A 692 -29.24 -6.80 -5.21
CA ASP A 692 -28.19 -5.90 -5.68
C ASP A 692 -28.63 -5.14 -6.95
N ASN A 693 -28.31 -3.85 -7.03
CA ASN A 693 -28.65 -3.00 -8.17
C ASN A 693 -27.54 -2.96 -9.25
N ARG A 694 -26.42 -3.65 -9.03
CA ARG A 694 -25.34 -3.79 -10.01
C ARG A 694 -25.65 -4.93 -10.97
N GLU A 695 -26.02 -4.63 -12.21
CA GLU A 695 -26.26 -5.64 -13.24
C GLU A 695 -25.08 -6.61 -13.41
N GLY A 696 -25.38 -7.91 -13.47
CA GLY A 696 -24.41 -8.98 -13.71
C GLY A 696 -23.69 -9.51 -12.48
N SER A 697 -23.89 -8.94 -11.28
CA SER A 697 -23.36 -9.52 -10.03
C SER A 697 -23.94 -10.90 -9.74
N ASN A 698 -23.10 -11.82 -9.23
CA ASN A 698 -23.48 -13.19 -8.88
C ASN A 698 -22.65 -13.75 -7.72
N SER A 699 -23.19 -14.76 -7.03
CA SER A 699 -22.56 -15.39 -5.86
C SER A 699 -21.41 -16.36 -6.18
N ALA A 700 -21.22 -16.75 -7.44
CA ALA A 700 -20.16 -17.67 -7.86
C ALA A 700 -18.82 -16.95 -8.11
N GLU A 701 -18.87 -15.69 -8.54
CA GLU A 701 -17.71 -14.88 -8.92
C GLU A 701 -17.45 -13.73 -7.93
N THR A 702 -18.45 -13.35 -7.12
CA THR A 702 -18.33 -12.30 -6.10
C THR A 702 -18.40 -12.92 -4.71
N PRO A 703 -17.42 -12.67 -3.81
CA PRO A 703 -17.47 -13.19 -2.45
C PRO A 703 -18.70 -12.65 -1.71
N LEU A 704 -19.36 -13.52 -0.95
CA LEU A 704 -20.49 -13.12 -0.11
C LEU A 704 -20.00 -12.18 0.98
N PHE A 705 -20.68 -11.05 1.13
CA PHE A 705 -20.44 -10.12 2.22
C PHE A 705 -21.65 -10.13 3.17
N GLN A 706 -21.41 -9.72 4.41
CA GLN A 706 -22.47 -9.58 5.39
C GLN A 706 -22.99 -8.15 5.39
N MET A 707 -24.31 -7.97 5.35
CA MET A 707 -24.88 -6.63 5.50
C MET A 707 -24.61 -6.11 6.92
N VAL A 708 -23.97 -4.95 7.02
CA VAL A 708 -23.63 -4.29 8.29
C VAL A 708 -24.65 -3.18 8.59
N GLY A 709 -24.88 -2.94 9.88
CA GLY A 709 -25.80 -1.91 10.35
C GLY A 709 -25.38 -0.48 9.98
N ASP A 710 -26.23 0.49 10.30
CA ASP A 710 -26.07 1.92 9.98
C ASP A 710 -25.24 2.70 11.02
N GLY A 711 -24.46 2.03 11.85
CA GLY A 711 -23.65 2.63 12.93
C GLY A 711 -24.44 3.00 14.20
N GLY A 712 -25.77 2.86 14.19
CA GLY A 712 -26.66 2.98 15.36
C GLY A 712 -27.00 1.62 16.00
N SER A 713 -27.87 1.62 17.02
CA SER A 713 -28.41 0.38 17.58
C SER A 713 -29.31 -0.33 16.56
N THR A 714 -29.06 -1.61 16.31
CA THR A 714 -29.85 -2.45 15.39
C THR A 714 -30.66 -3.53 16.12
N ALA A 715 -30.74 -3.45 17.45
CA ALA A 715 -31.46 -4.41 18.29
C ALA A 715 -32.99 -4.36 18.12
N ASP A 716 -33.51 -3.30 17.50
CA ASP A 716 -34.91 -3.09 17.18
C ASP A 716 -35.38 -3.86 15.93
N ILE A 717 -34.44 -4.33 15.10
CA ILE A 717 -34.74 -5.14 13.91
C ILE A 717 -34.79 -6.62 14.33
N ALA A 718 -35.99 -7.20 14.29
CA ALA A 718 -36.26 -8.56 14.75
C ALA A 718 -36.59 -9.54 13.60
N ILE A 719 -36.68 -9.07 12.36
CA ILE A 719 -36.99 -9.90 11.18
C ILE A 719 -35.71 -10.43 10.49
N PRO A 720 -35.77 -11.58 9.79
CA PRO A 720 -34.65 -12.13 9.03
C PRO A 720 -34.35 -11.30 7.77
N LEU A 721 -33.07 -11.15 7.46
CA LEU A 721 -32.59 -10.35 6.34
C LEU A 721 -31.55 -11.13 5.52
N VAL A 722 -31.71 -11.16 4.21
CA VAL A 722 -30.79 -11.82 3.28
C VAL A 722 -30.50 -10.95 2.06
N PHE A 723 -29.33 -11.12 1.46
CA PHE A 723 -28.89 -10.37 0.28
C PHE A 723 -28.70 -11.30 -0.91
N LEU A 724 -29.30 -10.97 -2.06
CA LEU A 724 -29.11 -11.64 -3.33
C LEU A 724 -28.39 -10.70 -4.30
N PHE A 725 -27.42 -11.25 -5.03
CA PHE A 725 -26.83 -10.56 -6.17
C PHE A 725 -27.84 -10.46 -7.33
N SER A 726 -27.55 -9.61 -8.32
CA SER A 726 -28.51 -9.26 -9.37
C SER A 726 -28.91 -10.44 -10.25
N GLN A 727 -28.02 -11.40 -10.52
CA GLN A 727 -28.37 -12.59 -11.32
C GLN A 727 -29.34 -13.52 -10.58
N GLU A 728 -29.07 -13.80 -9.30
CA GLU A 728 -29.98 -14.57 -8.45
C GLU A 728 -31.30 -13.81 -8.21
N GLY A 729 -31.23 -12.49 -8.04
CA GLY A 729 -32.39 -11.62 -7.91
C GLY A 729 -33.25 -11.54 -9.18
N ALA A 730 -32.65 -11.62 -10.36
CA ALA A 730 -33.37 -11.68 -11.64
C ALA A 730 -34.19 -12.96 -11.78
N LEU A 731 -33.64 -14.11 -11.35
CA LEU A 731 -34.39 -15.38 -11.30
C LEU A 731 -35.61 -15.29 -10.38
N LEU A 732 -35.45 -14.63 -9.23
CA LEU A 732 -36.54 -14.42 -8.28
C LEU A 732 -37.59 -13.44 -8.80
N THR A 733 -37.16 -12.38 -9.49
CA THR A 733 -38.04 -11.35 -10.06
C THR A 733 -38.84 -11.91 -11.24
N SER A 734 -38.21 -12.68 -12.14
CA SER A 734 -38.90 -13.39 -13.23
C SER A 734 -39.97 -14.35 -12.69
N ALA A 735 -39.67 -15.07 -11.60
CA ALA A 735 -40.64 -15.96 -10.98
C ALA A 735 -41.90 -15.23 -10.46
N LEU A 736 -41.76 -13.99 -9.98
CA LEU A 736 -42.87 -13.15 -9.52
C LEU A 736 -43.67 -12.55 -10.67
N GLU A 737 -43.05 -12.31 -11.82
CA GLU A 737 -43.74 -11.85 -13.04
C GLU A 737 -44.54 -12.98 -13.69
N ASP A 738 -44.00 -14.20 -13.69
CA ASP A 738 -44.60 -15.37 -14.34
C ASP A 738 -45.66 -16.07 -13.49
N HIS A 739 -45.65 -15.87 -12.16
CA HIS A 739 -46.53 -16.57 -11.22
C HIS A 739 -47.12 -15.64 -10.15
N GLN A 740 -48.43 -15.74 -9.92
CA GLN A 740 -49.16 -14.86 -8.99
C GLN A 740 -48.83 -15.05 -7.51
N ASN A 741 -48.25 -16.19 -7.10
CA ASN A 741 -47.88 -16.47 -5.71
C ASN A 741 -46.54 -17.24 -5.64
N VAL A 742 -45.47 -16.55 -5.23
CA VAL A 742 -44.14 -17.14 -5.02
C VAL A 742 -43.85 -17.24 -3.53
N ASP A 743 -43.86 -18.47 -3.01
CA ASP A 743 -43.45 -18.77 -1.63
C ASP A 743 -41.95 -19.09 -1.61
N VAL A 744 -41.24 -18.50 -0.66
CA VAL A 744 -39.83 -18.81 -0.40
C VAL A 744 -39.59 -19.26 1.03
N LEU A 745 -38.50 -20.01 1.19
CA LEU A 745 -37.95 -20.40 2.47
C LEU A 745 -36.53 -19.85 2.60
N MET A 746 -36.27 -19.08 3.66
CA MET A 746 -34.94 -18.57 4.00
C MET A 746 -34.33 -19.43 5.11
N LEU A 747 -33.16 -20.01 4.85
CA LEU A 747 -32.50 -20.95 5.77
C LEU A 747 -30.98 -21.01 5.55
N PRO A 748 -30.21 -21.59 6.48
CA PRO A 748 -28.80 -21.90 6.27
C PRO A 748 -28.61 -22.93 5.14
N ASN A 749 -27.54 -22.80 4.37
CA ASN A 749 -27.25 -23.69 3.23
C ASN A 749 -27.19 -25.19 3.63
N GLU A 750 -26.71 -25.48 4.83
CA GLU A 750 -26.59 -26.85 5.37
C GLU A 750 -27.93 -27.58 5.52
N LYS A 751 -29.04 -26.83 5.65
CA LYS A 751 -30.38 -27.34 5.91
C LYS A 751 -31.28 -27.37 4.67
N ARG A 752 -30.71 -27.17 3.46
CA ARG A 752 -31.44 -27.15 2.18
C ARG A 752 -32.38 -28.36 2.02
N LEU A 753 -33.65 -28.10 1.67
CA LEU A 753 -34.61 -29.15 1.35
C LEU A 753 -34.23 -29.84 0.03
N GLY A 754 -34.29 -31.18 -0.02
CA GLY A 754 -34.03 -31.99 -1.22
C GLY A 754 -32.66 -32.68 -1.33
N LYS A 755 -31.85 -32.68 -0.26
CA LYS A 755 -30.61 -33.48 -0.20
C LYS A 755 -30.96 -34.96 0.02
N MET A 756 -31.01 -35.77 -1.05
CA MET A 756 -31.04 -37.23 -0.95
C MET A 756 -29.73 -37.70 -0.31
N LEU A 757 -29.81 -38.32 0.87
CA LEU A 757 -28.73 -39.13 1.44
C LEU A 757 -28.54 -40.38 0.57
N PHE A 758 -27.59 -40.34 -0.37
CA PHE A 758 -27.08 -41.55 -1.00
C PHE A 758 -26.13 -42.25 -0.04
N GLY A 759 -26.69 -43.10 0.82
CA GLY A 759 -25.99 -44.28 1.32
C GLY A 759 -26.07 -45.37 0.26
N CYS A 760 -24.91 -45.87 -0.18
CA CYS A 760 -24.82 -47.17 -0.84
C CYS A 760 -24.38 -48.18 0.22
N ASP A 761 -25.34 -48.67 1.00
CA ASP A 761 -25.32 -50.05 1.46
C ASP A 761 -26.05 -50.87 0.40
N ASN A 762 -25.34 -51.79 -0.24
CA ASN A 762 -25.94 -52.92 -0.93
C ASN A 762 -25.48 -54.17 -0.19
N ASP A 763 -26.26 -54.54 0.82
CA ASP A 763 -26.35 -55.91 1.28
C ASP A 763 -27.01 -56.75 0.19
N PHE A 764 -26.29 -57.74 -0.33
CA PHE A 764 -26.92 -59.00 -0.71
C PHE A 764 -25.94 -60.16 -0.46
N LEU A 765 -26.32 -61.00 0.51
CA LEU A 765 -25.96 -62.42 0.72
C LEU A 765 -24.49 -62.73 1.10
N GLN A 766 -24.23 -63.09 2.36
CA GLN A 766 -24.32 -64.47 2.87
C GLN A 766 -23.95 -64.55 4.37
N PHE A 767 -24.75 -65.32 5.13
CA PHE A 767 -24.53 -65.67 6.54
C PHE A 767 -23.43 -66.74 6.72
N LEU A 768 -22.84 -66.77 7.93
CA LEU A 768 -22.08 -67.84 8.62
C LEU A 768 -20.63 -68.06 8.09
N VAL A 769 -19.55 -68.09 8.90
CA VAL A 769 -19.31 -68.77 10.19
C VAL A 769 -18.20 -68.05 10.99
N LEU A 770 -18.31 -68.08 12.32
CA LEU A 770 -17.31 -67.68 13.33
C LEU A 770 -15.98 -68.45 13.19
N GLU A 771 -14.82 -67.77 13.26
CA GLU A 771 -13.65 -68.20 14.06
C GLU A 771 -12.54 -67.13 14.09
N ASN A 772 -12.06 -66.82 15.31
CA ASN A 772 -10.80 -66.16 15.71
C ASN A 772 -10.55 -64.63 15.49
N VAL A 773 -10.95 -63.87 16.53
CA VAL A 773 -10.26 -62.75 17.24
C VAL A 773 -8.83 -62.42 16.72
N THR A 774 -8.46 -61.18 16.38
CA THR A 774 -8.16 -60.07 17.34
C THR A 774 -8.23 -58.68 16.69
N LEU A 775 -8.64 -57.72 17.51
CA LEU A 775 -9.07 -56.33 17.25
C LEU A 775 -8.00 -55.34 17.78
N THR A 776 -7.79 -54.19 17.11
CA THR A 776 -7.25 -53.00 17.79
C THR A 776 -7.89 -51.71 17.25
N MET A 777 -8.66 -51.05 18.13
CA MET A 777 -9.21 -49.69 18.02
C MET A 777 -8.13 -48.61 18.23
N ILE A 778 -8.34 -47.39 17.72
CA ILE A 778 -7.83 -46.17 18.36
C ILE A 778 -8.98 -45.16 18.52
N LEU A 779 -9.24 -44.82 19.79
CA LEU A 779 -10.24 -43.87 20.30
C LEU A 779 -9.76 -42.41 20.20
N LYS A 780 -10.69 -41.50 19.88
CA LYS A 780 -10.62 -40.05 20.13
C LYS A 780 -10.80 -39.77 21.63
N LEU A 781 -9.98 -38.89 22.20
CA LEU A 781 -10.25 -38.25 23.50
C LEU A 781 -9.95 -36.75 23.47
N ASN A 782 -10.97 -35.98 23.81
CA ASN A 782 -10.98 -34.56 24.20
C ASN A 782 -10.45 -34.43 25.63
N LEU A 783 -9.65 -33.41 25.94
CA LEU A 783 -9.29 -33.07 27.32
C LEU A 783 -9.32 -31.55 27.55
N LYS A 784 -10.38 -31.09 28.22
CA LYS A 784 -10.34 -30.00 29.22
C LYS A 784 -10.08 -30.66 30.58
N GLU A 785 -9.39 -29.93 31.44
CA GLU A 785 -9.02 -30.24 32.84
C GLU A 785 -7.81 -31.17 33.01
N GLY A 786 -6.83 -30.66 33.76
CA GLY A 786 -5.56 -31.34 34.04
C GLY A 786 -5.65 -32.27 35.24
N ILE A 787 -4.57 -33.02 35.46
CA ILE A 787 -3.91 -33.20 36.76
C ILE A 787 -2.55 -33.89 36.55
N VAL A 788 -1.68 -33.53 37.47
CA VAL A 788 -0.29 -33.93 37.75
C VAL A 788 -0.08 -35.46 37.77
N VAL A 789 1.10 -35.85 37.28
CA VAL A 789 1.68 -37.19 37.27
C VAL A 789 2.24 -37.56 38.65
N GLU A 790 1.87 -38.71 39.19
CA GLU A 790 2.68 -39.42 40.18
C GLU A 790 2.96 -40.86 39.75
N LYS A 791 4.24 -41.27 39.86
CA LYS A 791 4.77 -42.61 39.60
C LYS A 791 4.70 -43.44 40.88
N GLY A 792 4.23 -44.68 40.78
CA GLY A 792 4.26 -45.64 41.88
C GLY A 792 5.62 -46.31 42.09
N LEU A 793 5.97 -46.56 43.35
CA LEU A 793 6.69 -47.73 43.88
C LEU A 793 6.39 -47.83 45.40
N THR A 794 6.10 -49.04 45.86
CA THR A 794 5.60 -49.47 47.20
C THR A 794 6.73 -49.61 48.26
N PRO A 795 6.48 -50.10 49.50
CA PRO A 795 5.45 -49.80 50.53
C PRO A 795 6.10 -49.43 51.90
N THR A 796 5.36 -48.84 52.86
CA THR A 796 5.31 -49.20 54.31
C THR A 796 4.62 -48.15 55.20
N HIS A 797 3.83 -48.67 56.17
CA HIS A 797 3.36 -48.08 57.44
C HIS A 797 2.29 -46.95 57.50
N LYS A 798 1.04 -47.40 57.74
CA LYS A 798 0.07 -47.10 58.84
C LYS A 798 -0.30 -45.65 59.25
N PRO A 799 -1.52 -45.44 59.81
CA PRO A 799 -2.43 -44.37 59.42
C PRO A 799 -2.73 -43.33 60.51
N HIS A 800 -3.24 -42.15 60.14
CA HIS A 800 -4.14 -41.35 60.99
C HIS A 800 -5.03 -40.39 60.16
N ASN A 801 -6.32 -40.74 60.03
CA ASN A 801 -7.53 -39.99 60.46
C ASN A 801 -7.33 -38.53 60.93
N LEU A 802 -8.22 -37.53 60.74
CA LEU A 802 -9.62 -37.42 60.34
C LEU A 802 -9.92 -35.88 60.28
N PHE A 803 -10.81 -35.43 59.38
CA PHE A 803 -11.80 -34.34 59.51
C PHE A 803 -11.37 -32.87 59.67
N ILE A 804 -11.98 -32.02 58.83
CA ILE A 804 -12.36 -30.64 59.18
C ILE A 804 -13.89 -30.62 59.28
N ASP A 805 -14.41 -30.24 60.44
CA ASP A 805 -15.79 -29.77 60.60
C ASP A 805 -15.78 -28.51 61.49
N LYS A 806 -16.55 -27.51 61.02
CA LYS A 806 -17.28 -26.46 61.76
C LYS A 806 -16.60 -25.30 62.50
N ASP A 807 -17.07 -24.11 62.09
CA ASP A 807 -17.73 -23.07 62.89
C ASP A 807 -16.97 -22.21 63.94
N LEU A 808 -17.30 -20.91 63.83
CA LEU A 808 -17.63 -19.95 64.91
C LEU A 808 -16.57 -19.54 65.97
N ASN A 809 -16.24 -18.24 65.89
CA ASN A 809 -16.25 -17.25 66.97
C ASN A 809 -15.37 -17.39 68.24
N ASN A 810 -14.69 -16.27 68.53
CA ASN A 810 -14.34 -15.68 69.84
C ASN A 810 -13.12 -16.19 70.66
N ARG A 811 -12.15 -15.26 70.79
CA ARG A 811 -11.35 -14.82 71.97
C ARG A 811 -10.97 -15.85 73.07
N GLY A 812 -9.65 -16.00 73.27
CA GLY A 812 -9.00 -15.77 74.59
C GLY A 812 -8.04 -16.85 75.13
N ARG A 813 -6.77 -16.44 75.37
CA ARG A 813 -5.73 -17.03 76.26
C ARG A 813 -5.16 -18.43 75.92
N PRO A 814 -3.97 -18.79 76.45
CA PRO A 814 -2.75 -18.01 76.61
C PRO A 814 -1.51 -18.69 75.95
N VAL A 815 -0.45 -17.88 75.87
CA VAL A 815 0.96 -18.16 75.49
C VAL A 815 1.24 -18.33 74.02
#